data_AF-A0A3M8W1U4-F1
#
_entry.id   AF-A0A3M8W1U4-F1
#
_cell.length_a   1.000
_cell.length_b   1.000
_cell.length_c   1.000
_cell.angle_alpha   90.00
_cell.angle_beta   90.00
_cell.angle_gamma   90.00
#
_symmetry.space_group_name_H-M   'P 1'
#
loop_
_entity.id
_entity.type
_entity.pdbx_description
1 polymer ?
#
loop_
_entity_poly.entity_id
_entity_poly.type
_entity_poly.pdbx_seq_one_letter_code
_entity_poly.pdbx_strand_id
1 'polypeptide(L)'
;MASNPSRWWQPALESSPETALALEQAAGQQQRFAEIDALAARLLATGLAGRPVATIVPGRGRHTPDTGEVTALTREEKVFCAGVFGVQEQQRRGAWYLPEKLSVKAGAVNLPYLLRERPAHALTLAADDTARLTAVEGWDTVLLWALLVPLFETLLQPVRLRAAGEIFPRTEQQRFWTAIEERYRLLGIGEGALEVFRFGGGWHELDRAGQQQARLGLLDTLAAADLVQLVARHRIQRLQGLMAGFAKKAKAVTALARRVLTKELQPVVSAYFGGDWLAVLDYLQAPPHPDEEIITALPEPRLYVGMAAQTAGMAGEVGIAEDEVQAMLAAFLGGGSSVSPVEERAAALRDWWAGFDQAHAVQSRGMRSLWGLVDQDLMSLSRTEQGFTPQSYRQRLPADVLERVGRLWETATLQRHSGSIVSNPRPHQTMAEALGPAVEFWHGVGLTAWFVCEGPYSRTTLDRVDRYYSRPLAVLRAAGCPVDAAFFRELRAVEQLLGPEEEIPDSEGSTVETPYGQVTFTSSMSHGTRREGFERVRDLITRHRRAWAEQHLGAYLKHCWRSELEDVARDHHRFVAAKGRPPTLTQFARFATTAANHWTGGSLEALYTAIGEPAPSQQARPVRLLRGDGYDMARQVYQGLGGKPIDHDTWVNQPEETQRQWQLSRLATESLRYLQLQEALGKPPTAMEFGAQRLTWPWPGGEAEGWPILQHVLATLTGTGTDLSATAPHSPAAPARSEETGARRPLAKGANTAVTTEPTTVRITATGAPVDVSAVLLTLNGKVRSDQDLVFYNHPSHDGVRVGGDTATADLSLIPGDIASIAVIVSIDLEAQPTAVFDQHTLWQADITQPSGTQLSFAPGRFSSGETVTIAVELYRHTTGWKARAVGQGYDTGLAGLAADYGINVEA
;
A
#
# COMPACT_ATOMS: atom_id res chain seq x y z
N MET A 1 -36.19 -12.61 52.42
CA MET A 1 -35.10 -13.24 51.66
C MET A 1 -35.71 -13.96 50.47
N ALA A 2 -35.88 -13.27 49.35
CA ALA A 2 -36.33 -13.86 48.09
C ALA A 2 -35.09 -14.35 47.33
N SER A 3 -35.10 -15.63 46.95
CA SER A 3 -34.03 -16.33 46.25
C SER A 3 -33.66 -15.62 44.95
N ASN A 4 -32.42 -15.14 44.87
CA ASN A 4 -31.78 -14.62 43.67
C ASN A 4 -31.75 -15.75 42.61
N PRO A 5 -32.38 -15.62 41.42
CA PRO A 5 -32.21 -16.62 40.37
C PRO A 5 -30.72 -16.66 40.03
N SER A 6 -30.11 -17.84 40.20
CA SER A 6 -28.71 -18.06 39.84
C SER A 6 -28.52 -17.70 38.38
N ARG A 7 -27.63 -16.75 38.09
CA ARG A 7 -27.27 -16.34 36.73
C ARG A 7 -26.85 -17.58 35.92
N TRP A 8 -27.67 -17.99 34.96
CA TRP A 8 -27.51 -19.24 34.20
C TRP A 8 -26.12 -19.38 33.53
N TRP A 9 -25.49 -18.25 33.16
CA TRP A 9 -24.21 -18.22 32.48
C TRP A 9 -23.01 -18.52 33.41
N GLN A 10 -23.15 -18.37 34.73
CA GLN A 10 -22.09 -18.66 35.69
C GLN A 10 -21.70 -20.16 35.69
N PRO A 11 -22.64 -21.11 35.85
CA PRO A 11 -22.32 -22.53 35.69
C PRO A 11 -21.97 -22.89 34.24
N ALA A 12 -22.41 -22.11 33.25
CA ALA A 12 -22.05 -22.35 31.85
C ALA A 12 -20.57 -22.04 31.54
N LEU A 13 -19.93 -21.15 32.31
CA LEU A 13 -18.59 -20.60 32.04
C LEU A 13 -17.50 -21.65 31.81
N GLU A 14 -17.46 -22.67 32.67
CA GLU A 14 -16.43 -23.73 32.67
C GLU A 14 -16.99 -25.09 32.21
N SER A 15 -18.25 -25.12 31.76
CA SER A 15 -18.92 -26.34 31.31
C SER A 15 -18.62 -26.66 29.85
N SER A 16 -18.87 -27.91 29.43
CA SER A 16 -18.80 -28.28 28.01
C SER A 16 -19.81 -27.46 27.18
N PRO A 17 -19.55 -27.18 25.89
CA PRO A 17 -20.48 -26.45 25.03
C PRO A 17 -21.89 -27.02 25.01
N GLU A 18 -22.03 -28.34 25.08
CA GLU A 18 -23.32 -29.04 25.14
C GLU A 18 -24.09 -28.71 26.43
N THR A 19 -23.39 -28.72 27.57
CA THR A 19 -23.97 -28.35 28.87
C THR A 19 -24.33 -26.86 28.89
N ALA A 20 -23.45 -26.01 28.35
CA ALA A 20 -23.68 -24.57 28.26
C ALA A 20 -24.89 -24.23 27.38
N LEU A 21 -25.07 -24.92 26.24
CA LEU A 21 -26.24 -24.77 25.38
C LEU A 21 -27.53 -25.24 26.07
N ALA A 22 -27.48 -26.36 26.81
CA ALA A 22 -28.63 -26.81 27.59
C ALA A 22 -29.04 -25.79 28.67
N LEU A 23 -28.06 -25.15 29.33
CA LEU A 23 -28.30 -24.07 30.29
C LEU A 23 -28.87 -22.80 29.62
N GLU A 24 -28.35 -22.43 28.43
CA GLU A 24 -28.85 -21.30 27.63
C GLU A 24 -30.31 -21.53 27.19
N GLN A 25 -30.63 -22.75 26.74
CA GLN A 25 -31.97 -23.16 26.36
C GLN A 25 -32.93 -23.15 27.56
N ALA A 26 -32.50 -23.69 28.71
CA ALA A 26 -33.29 -23.64 29.95
C ALA A 26 -33.55 -22.20 30.43
N ALA A 27 -32.64 -21.28 30.11
CA ALA A 27 -32.80 -19.84 30.37
C ALA A 27 -33.63 -19.10 29.30
N GLY A 28 -34.12 -19.80 28.27
CA GLY A 28 -34.94 -19.22 27.20
C GLY A 28 -34.18 -18.31 26.23
N GLN A 29 -32.84 -18.37 26.19
CA GLN A 29 -32.02 -17.48 25.37
C GLN A 29 -31.72 -18.03 23.97
N GLN A 30 -31.99 -19.31 23.70
CA GLN A 30 -31.65 -19.99 22.44
C GLN A 30 -32.20 -19.30 21.19
N GLN A 31 -33.43 -18.80 21.24
CA GLN A 31 -34.09 -18.18 20.08
C GLN A 31 -33.36 -16.93 19.57
N ARG A 32 -32.58 -16.26 20.44
CA ARG A 32 -31.82 -15.04 20.10
C ARG A 32 -30.83 -15.26 18.95
N PHE A 33 -30.27 -16.46 18.84
CA PHE A 33 -29.17 -16.74 17.91
C PHE A 33 -29.57 -17.69 16.77
N ALA A 34 -30.81 -18.20 16.77
CA ALA A 34 -31.25 -19.22 15.83
C ALA A 34 -31.07 -18.82 14.35
N GLU A 35 -31.40 -17.57 14.00
CA GLU A 35 -31.22 -17.07 12.62
C GLU A 35 -29.74 -16.96 12.23
N ILE A 36 -28.88 -16.51 13.15
CA ILE A 36 -27.43 -16.39 12.92
C ILE A 36 -26.78 -17.78 12.78
N ASP A 37 -27.16 -18.72 13.64
CA ASP A 37 -26.67 -20.10 13.59
C ASP A 37 -27.08 -20.78 12.27
N ALA A 38 -28.35 -20.63 11.87
CA ALA A 38 -28.87 -21.21 10.64
C ALA A 38 -28.14 -20.64 9.40
N LEU A 39 -27.93 -19.32 9.37
CA LEU A 39 -27.16 -18.65 8.33
C LEU A 39 -25.73 -19.19 8.24
N ALA A 40 -25.01 -19.23 9.38
CA ALA A 40 -23.63 -19.71 9.41
C ALA A 40 -23.52 -21.19 9.04
N ALA A 41 -24.45 -22.05 9.50
CA ALA A 41 -24.48 -23.46 9.15
C ALA A 41 -24.72 -23.67 7.64
N ARG A 42 -25.62 -22.90 7.02
CA ARG A 42 -25.90 -22.98 5.58
C ARG A 42 -24.71 -22.51 4.73
N LEU A 43 -24.05 -21.43 5.12
CA LEU A 43 -22.86 -20.93 4.43
C LEU A 43 -21.68 -21.90 4.58
N LEU A 44 -21.52 -22.50 5.78
CA LEU A 44 -20.55 -23.57 6.01
C LEU A 44 -20.83 -24.78 5.11
N ALA A 45 -22.09 -25.22 5.03
CA ALA A 45 -22.50 -26.31 4.15
C ALA A 45 -22.16 -26.00 2.67
N THR A 46 -22.38 -24.75 2.24
CA THR A 46 -22.07 -24.31 0.88
C THR A 46 -20.57 -24.43 0.57
N GLY A 47 -19.71 -23.94 1.47
CA GLY A 47 -18.26 -24.07 1.33
C GLY A 47 -17.81 -25.53 1.30
N LEU A 48 -18.26 -26.33 2.26
CA LEU A 48 -17.92 -27.75 2.36
C LEU A 48 -18.38 -28.57 1.15
N ALA A 49 -19.46 -28.17 0.48
CA ALA A 49 -19.97 -28.78 -0.74
C ALA A 49 -19.18 -28.40 -2.00
N GLY A 50 -18.10 -27.64 -1.89
CA GLY A 50 -17.28 -27.24 -3.04
C GLY A 50 -17.88 -26.07 -3.81
N ARG A 51 -18.51 -25.11 -3.13
CA ARG A 51 -18.98 -23.86 -3.76
C ARG A 51 -18.34 -22.64 -3.08
N PRO A 52 -17.98 -21.60 -3.83
CA PRO A 52 -17.41 -20.40 -3.24
C PRO A 52 -18.44 -19.71 -2.33
N VAL A 53 -18.00 -19.24 -1.16
CA VAL A 53 -18.85 -18.56 -0.17
C VAL A 53 -18.79 -17.04 -0.36
N ALA A 54 -17.60 -16.53 -0.71
CA ALA A 54 -17.37 -15.12 -0.94
C ALA A 54 -16.52 -14.91 -2.20
N THR A 55 -16.63 -13.74 -2.82
CA THR A 55 -15.78 -13.30 -3.93
C THR A 55 -15.03 -12.05 -3.53
N ILE A 56 -13.72 -12.05 -3.76
CA ILE A 56 -12.86 -10.88 -3.56
C ILE A 56 -12.50 -10.31 -4.92
N VAL A 57 -12.76 -9.01 -5.10
CA VAL A 57 -12.34 -8.26 -6.27
C VAL A 57 -11.23 -7.30 -5.82
N PRO A 58 -9.98 -7.51 -6.29
CA PRO A 58 -8.89 -6.62 -5.97
C PRO A 58 -9.14 -5.20 -6.50
N GLY A 59 -8.80 -4.20 -5.68
CA GLY A 59 -8.88 -2.81 -6.12
C GLY A 59 -7.89 -2.52 -7.25
N ARG A 60 -8.34 -1.88 -8.35
CA ARG A 60 -7.42 -1.46 -9.42
C ARG A 60 -6.59 -0.26 -8.95
N GLY A 61 -5.32 -0.51 -8.60
CA GLY A 61 -4.32 0.50 -8.26
C GLY A 61 -3.96 0.58 -6.76
N ARG A 62 -2.81 1.20 -6.44
CA ARG A 62 -2.17 1.19 -5.10
C ARG A 62 -3.00 1.76 -3.94
N HIS A 63 -4.12 2.43 -4.24
CA HIS A 63 -4.98 3.11 -3.28
C HIS A 63 -6.46 2.73 -3.35
N THR A 64 -6.84 1.84 -4.28
CA THR A 64 -8.22 1.35 -4.38
C THR A 64 -8.35 0.13 -3.47
N PRO A 65 -9.27 0.10 -2.49
CA PRO A 65 -9.41 -1.04 -1.61
C PRO A 65 -10.00 -2.24 -2.35
N ASP A 66 -9.72 -3.44 -1.84
CA ASP A 66 -10.37 -4.66 -2.30
C ASP A 66 -11.84 -4.64 -1.85
N THR A 67 -12.74 -5.18 -2.67
CA THR A 67 -14.15 -5.37 -2.32
C THR A 67 -14.45 -6.85 -2.14
N GLY A 68 -15.18 -7.20 -1.09
CA GLY A 68 -15.60 -8.57 -0.82
C GLY A 68 -17.12 -8.67 -0.74
N GLU A 69 -17.70 -9.62 -1.48
CA GLU A 69 -19.13 -9.92 -1.45
C GLU A 69 -19.34 -11.37 -0.99
N VAL A 70 -20.28 -11.61 -0.06
CA VAL A 70 -20.75 -12.95 0.28
C VAL A 70 -21.85 -13.35 -0.72
N THR A 71 -21.48 -14.14 -1.72
CA THR A 71 -22.32 -14.43 -2.89
C THR A 71 -23.36 -15.52 -2.63
N ALA A 72 -23.13 -16.38 -1.64
CA ALA A 72 -23.99 -17.51 -1.32
C ALA A 72 -25.22 -17.16 -0.44
N LEU A 73 -25.83 -15.98 -0.62
CA LEU A 73 -26.95 -15.49 0.22
C LEU A 73 -28.27 -15.36 -0.56
N THR A 74 -29.37 -15.75 0.08
CA THR A 74 -30.73 -15.47 -0.39
C THR A 74 -31.08 -13.98 -0.21
N ARG A 75 -32.14 -13.51 -0.88
CA ARG A 75 -32.59 -12.12 -0.75
C ARG A 75 -32.98 -11.74 0.68
N GLU A 76 -33.64 -12.64 1.40
CA GLU A 76 -34.04 -12.43 2.79
C GLU A 76 -32.82 -12.36 3.71
N GLU A 77 -31.84 -13.24 3.54
CA GLU A 77 -30.60 -13.21 4.31
C GLU A 77 -29.77 -11.96 4.02
N LYS A 78 -29.76 -11.43 2.80
CA LYS A 78 -29.11 -10.14 2.50
C LYS A 78 -29.73 -8.99 3.31
N VAL A 79 -31.06 -8.96 3.44
CA VAL A 79 -31.75 -7.94 4.25
C VAL A 79 -31.44 -8.10 5.74
N PHE A 80 -31.50 -9.35 6.24
CA PHE A 80 -31.11 -9.67 7.61
C PHE A 80 -29.66 -9.26 7.91
N CYS A 81 -28.73 -9.64 7.03
CA CYS A 81 -27.31 -9.33 7.22
C CYS A 81 -27.03 -7.83 7.17
N ALA A 82 -27.71 -7.07 6.30
CA ALA A 82 -27.59 -5.62 6.27
C ALA A 82 -28.03 -4.97 7.59
N GLY A 83 -29.08 -5.51 8.24
CA GLY A 83 -29.56 -5.01 9.53
C GLY A 83 -28.72 -5.44 10.75
N VAL A 84 -28.02 -6.58 10.68
CA VAL A 84 -27.21 -7.09 11.79
C VAL A 84 -25.74 -6.69 11.67
N PHE A 85 -25.15 -6.84 10.49
CA PHE A 85 -23.72 -6.62 10.21
C PHE A 85 -23.44 -5.26 9.55
N GLY A 86 -24.45 -4.43 9.32
CA GLY A 86 -24.28 -3.07 8.80
C GLY A 86 -23.50 -2.18 9.74
N VAL A 87 -22.37 -1.63 9.29
CA VAL A 87 -21.48 -0.78 10.13
C VAL A 87 -22.23 0.40 10.73
N GLN A 88 -23.03 1.12 9.94
CA GLN A 88 -23.80 2.26 10.42
C GLN A 88 -24.84 1.84 11.48
N GLU A 89 -25.47 0.69 11.29
CA GLU A 89 -26.48 0.19 12.22
C GLU A 89 -25.85 -0.26 13.54
N GLN A 90 -24.70 -0.93 13.51
CA GLN A 90 -23.96 -1.26 14.73
C GLN A 90 -23.42 0.00 15.44
N GLN A 91 -22.98 1.02 14.69
CA GLN A 91 -22.53 2.29 15.26
C GLN A 91 -23.67 3.04 15.96
N ARG A 92 -24.90 3.02 15.43
CA ARG A 92 -26.09 3.54 16.13
C ARG A 92 -26.36 2.85 17.47
N ARG A 93 -25.90 1.60 17.62
CA ARG A 93 -25.96 0.81 18.86
C ARG A 93 -24.72 0.98 19.75
N GLY A 94 -23.78 1.84 19.37
CA GLY A 94 -22.59 2.16 20.15
C GLY A 94 -21.29 1.45 19.73
N ALA A 95 -21.30 0.68 18.63
CA ALA A 95 -20.14 -0.08 18.16
C ALA A 95 -19.07 0.77 17.42
N TRP A 96 -18.66 1.89 18.02
CA TRP A 96 -17.63 2.79 17.46
C TRP A 96 -16.23 2.16 17.39
N TYR A 97 -16.04 1.01 18.03
CA TYR A 97 -14.81 0.22 17.94
C TYR A 97 -14.60 -0.45 16.58
N LEU A 98 -15.65 -0.58 15.76
CA LEU A 98 -15.51 -1.08 14.39
C LEU A 98 -14.52 -0.17 13.67
N PRO A 99 -13.45 -0.68 13.03
CA PRO A 99 -12.51 0.16 12.31
C PRO A 99 -13.06 0.46 10.91
N GLU A 100 -12.56 1.52 10.28
CA GLU A 100 -12.95 1.85 8.91
C GLU A 100 -12.35 0.91 7.87
N LYS A 101 -11.16 0.38 8.16
CA LYS A 101 -10.45 -0.57 7.33
C LYS A 101 -10.27 -1.86 8.11
N LEU A 102 -10.72 -3.00 7.55
CA LEU A 102 -10.60 -4.32 8.15
C LEU A 102 -9.80 -5.22 7.21
N SER A 103 -8.61 -5.63 7.61
CA SER A 103 -7.95 -6.74 6.92
C SER A 103 -8.68 -8.03 7.25
N VAL A 104 -9.23 -8.69 6.23
CA VAL A 104 -10.01 -9.93 6.38
C VAL A 104 -9.34 -11.02 5.56
N LYS A 105 -9.09 -12.17 6.20
CA LYS A 105 -8.57 -13.37 5.53
C LYS A 105 -9.70 -14.10 4.81
N ALA A 106 -10.26 -13.48 3.78
CA ALA A 106 -11.43 -14.02 3.10
C ALA A 106 -11.16 -15.38 2.44
N GLY A 107 -9.93 -15.66 2.00
CA GLY A 107 -9.58 -17.00 1.51
C GLY A 107 -9.82 -18.14 2.51
N ALA A 108 -9.91 -17.85 3.82
CA ALA A 108 -10.29 -18.86 4.81
C ALA A 108 -11.69 -19.44 4.58
N VAL A 109 -12.66 -18.63 4.10
CA VAL A 109 -14.04 -19.11 3.85
C VAL A 109 -14.16 -19.88 2.54
N ASN A 110 -13.27 -19.64 1.58
CA ASN A 110 -13.23 -20.34 0.29
C ASN A 110 -12.28 -21.54 0.28
N LEU A 111 -11.47 -21.74 1.32
CA LEU A 111 -10.50 -22.84 1.38
C LEU A 111 -11.14 -24.22 1.14
N PRO A 112 -12.34 -24.57 1.67
CA PRO A 112 -12.97 -25.85 1.35
C PRO A 112 -13.30 -26.02 -0.14
N TYR A 113 -13.76 -24.96 -0.80
CA TYR A 113 -13.99 -24.93 -2.24
C TYR A 113 -12.69 -25.12 -3.00
N LEU A 114 -11.66 -24.37 -2.66
CA LEU A 114 -10.35 -24.44 -3.30
C LEU A 114 -9.69 -25.82 -3.12
N LEU A 115 -9.88 -26.47 -1.97
CA LEU A 115 -9.36 -27.83 -1.73
C LEU A 115 -10.02 -28.88 -2.62
N ARG A 116 -11.30 -28.69 -3.01
CA ARG A 116 -12.00 -29.61 -3.92
C ARG A 116 -11.66 -29.33 -5.38
N GLU A 117 -11.65 -28.06 -5.79
CA GLU A 117 -11.43 -27.69 -7.20
C GLU A 117 -9.95 -27.63 -7.58
N ARG A 118 -9.09 -27.08 -6.70
CA ARG A 118 -7.68 -26.80 -6.97
C ARG A 118 -6.76 -27.27 -5.83
N PRO A 119 -6.77 -28.56 -5.49
CA PRO A 119 -6.14 -29.12 -4.30
C PRO A 119 -4.65 -28.76 -4.15
N ALA A 120 -3.89 -28.76 -5.25
CA ALA A 120 -2.46 -28.48 -5.25
C ALA A 120 -2.12 -27.01 -4.95
N HIS A 121 -3.03 -26.08 -5.24
CA HIS A 121 -2.82 -24.63 -5.07
C HIS A 121 -3.75 -24.02 -4.02
N ALA A 122 -4.60 -24.83 -3.38
CA ALA A 122 -5.69 -24.33 -2.53
C ALA A 122 -5.21 -23.42 -1.40
N LEU A 123 -4.07 -23.76 -0.79
CA LEU A 123 -3.49 -23.00 0.31
C LEU A 123 -2.85 -21.69 -0.15
N THR A 124 -2.18 -21.71 -1.30
CA THR A 124 -1.63 -20.52 -1.96
C THR A 124 -2.75 -19.57 -2.36
N LEU A 125 -3.75 -20.08 -3.07
CA LEU A 125 -4.91 -19.28 -3.51
C LEU A 125 -5.69 -18.72 -2.31
N ALA A 126 -5.88 -19.50 -1.24
CA ALA A 126 -6.52 -19.00 -0.03
C ALA A 126 -5.67 -17.97 0.74
N ALA A 127 -4.34 -18.05 0.65
CA ALA A 127 -3.45 -17.04 1.23
C ALA A 127 -3.47 -15.74 0.40
N ASP A 128 -3.49 -15.86 -0.92
CA ASP A 128 -3.56 -14.76 -1.88
C ASP A 128 -4.92 -14.04 -1.83
N ASP A 129 -6.01 -14.75 -1.50
CA ASP A 129 -7.34 -14.21 -1.18
C ASP A 129 -7.39 -13.45 0.18
N THR A 130 -6.24 -13.05 0.73
CA THR A 130 -6.18 -12.11 1.86
C THR A 130 -6.46 -10.70 1.38
N ALA A 131 -7.74 -10.34 1.38
CA ALA A 131 -8.20 -9.02 0.98
C ALA A 131 -7.92 -7.95 2.05
N ARG A 132 -7.36 -6.81 1.65
CA ARG A 132 -7.38 -5.57 2.46
C ARG A 132 -8.71 -4.87 2.24
N LEU A 133 -9.77 -5.46 2.79
CA LEU A 133 -11.11 -4.91 2.69
C LEU A 133 -11.22 -3.60 3.49
N THR A 134 -11.94 -2.63 2.93
CA THR A 134 -12.35 -1.44 3.70
C THR A 134 -13.73 -1.71 4.26
N ALA A 135 -13.86 -1.78 5.59
CA ALA A 135 -15.08 -2.18 6.29
C ALA A 135 -16.25 -1.23 6.07
N VAL A 136 -15.97 0.03 5.69
CA VAL A 136 -16.98 1.11 5.62
C VAL A 136 -17.98 0.92 4.48
N GLU A 137 -17.71 0.07 3.50
CA GLU A 137 -18.51 0.03 2.27
C GLU A 137 -19.55 -1.11 2.18
N GLY A 138 -19.50 -2.12 3.06
CA GLY A 138 -20.45 -3.24 3.01
C GLY A 138 -20.52 -4.11 4.27
N TRP A 139 -21.74 -4.54 4.62
CA TRP A 139 -22.01 -5.44 5.76
C TRP A 139 -21.33 -6.81 5.60
N ASP A 140 -21.02 -7.22 4.37
CA ASP A 140 -20.25 -8.42 4.04
C ASP A 140 -18.90 -8.47 4.75
N THR A 141 -18.22 -7.32 4.87
CA THR A 141 -16.90 -7.27 5.52
C THR A 141 -17.02 -7.58 7.01
N VAL A 142 -18.05 -7.06 7.68
CA VAL A 142 -18.30 -7.33 9.10
C VAL A 142 -18.79 -8.77 9.29
N LEU A 143 -19.64 -9.29 8.40
CA LEU A 143 -20.07 -10.69 8.39
C LEU A 143 -18.87 -11.66 8.27
N LEU A 144 -17.97 -11.40 7.33
CA LEU A 144 -16.74 -12.19 7.15
C LEU A 144 -15.84 -12.09 8.38
N TRP A 145 -15.53 -10.87 8.85
CA TRP A 145 -14.63 -10.62 9.97
C TRP A 145 -15.14 -11.18 11.30
N ALA A 146 -16.43 -10.98 11.59
CA ALA A 146 -17.02 -11.23 12.89
C ALA A 146 -17.51 -12.68 13.06
N LEU A 147 -18.04 -13.28 11.99
CA LEU A 147 -18.72 -14.58 12.05
C LEU A 147 -18.01 -15.66 11.23
N LEU A 148 -17.87 -15.47 9.90
CA LEU A 148 -17.48 -16.55 9.00
C LEU A 148 -16.00 -16.92 9.10
N VAL A 149 -15.09 -15.95 9.01
CA VAL A 149 -13.64 -16.21 9.10
C VAL A 149 -13.30 -16.89 10.43
N PRO A 150 -13.75 -16.43 11.61
CA PRO A 150 -13.50 -17.14 12.86
C PRO A 150 -14.00 -18.60 12.90
N LEU A 151 -15.15 -18.88 12.29
CA LEU A 151 -15.71 -20.24 12.19
C LEU A 151 -14.84 -21.12 11.29
N PHE A 152 -14.60 -20.70 10.04
CA PHE A 152 -13.83 -21.48 9.08
C PHE A 152 -12.36 -21.66 9.51
N GLU A 153 -11.74 -20.64 10.08
CA GLU A 153 -10.39 -20.73 10.65
C GLU A 153 -10.31 -21.75 11.78
N THR A 154 -11.38 -21.87 12.59
CA THR A 154 -11.44 -22.87 13.65
C THR A 154 -11.52 -24.28 13.08
N LEU A 155 -12.34 -24.49 12.05
CA LEU A 155 -12.60 -25.80 11.44
C LEU A 155 -11.54 -26.24 10.43
N LEU A 156 -10.73 -25.33 9.90
CA LEU A 156 -9.68 -25.65 8.92
C LEU A 156 -8.28 -25.49 9.49
N GLN A 157 -8.17 -25.22 10.79
CA GLN A 157 -6.90 -25.14 11.50
C GLN A 157 -6.01 -26.38 11.27
N PRO A 158 -6.51 -27.64 11.25
CA PRO A 158 -5.66 -28.80 10.99
C PRO A 158 -5.01 -28.77 9.61
N VAL A 159 -5.75 -28.33 8.58
CA VAL A 159 -5.23 -28.21 7.21
C VAL A 159 -4.14 -27.17 7.15
N ARG A 160 -4.35 -26.00 7.78
CA ARG A 160 -3.35 -24.93 7.83
C ARG A 160 -2.10 -25.30 8.62
N LEU A 161 -2.27 -26.03 9.73
CA LEU A 161 -1.14 -26.49 10.54
C LEU A 161 -0.33 -27.57 9.83
N ARG A 162 -0.97 -28.44 9.04
CA ARG A 162 -0.27 -29.44 8.21
C ARG A 162 0.36 -28.85 6.97
N ALA A 163 -0.23 -27.80 6.42
CA ALA A 163 0.46 -26.96 5.48
C ALA A 163 1.73 -26.45 6.16
N ALA A 164 1.67 -25.91 7.39
CA ALA A 164 2.70 -25.08 8.04
C ALA A 164 4.15 -25.59 7.97
N GLY A 165 4.39 -26.90 7.79
CA GLY A 165 5.72 -27.51 7.82
C GLY A 165 6.29 -27.69 9.24
N GLU A 166 7.52 -28.18 9.35
CA GLU A 166 8.24 -28.34 10.63
C GLU A 166 8.80 -27.00 11.17
N ILE A 167 7.91 -26.04 11.47
CA ILE A 167 8.33 -24.71 11.95
C ILE A 167 8.56 -24.70 13.48
N PHE A 168 7.90 -25.61 14.22
CA PHE A 168 7.91 -25.60 15.69
C PHE A 168 8.64 -26.81 16.28
N PRO A 169 9.30 -26.66 17.45
CA PRO A 169 9.81 -27.79 18.24
C PRO A 169 8.73 -28.85 18.48
N ARG A 170 9.11 -30.14 18.54
CA ARG A 170 8.17 -31.27 18.72
C ARG A 170 7.20 -31.08 19.90
N THR A 171 7.68 -30.54 21.02
CA THR A 171 6.87 -30.27 22.21
C THR A 171 5.78 -29.23 21.97
N GLU A 172 6.05 -28.24 21.11
CA GLU A 172 5.10 -27.20 20.74
C GLU A 172 4.08 -27.73 19.72
N GLN A 173 4.52 -28.55 18.74
CA GLN A 173 3.62 -29.26 17.84
C GLN A 173 2.64 -30.15 18.61
N GLN A 174 3.12 -30.91 19.60
CA GLN A 174 2.27 -31.77 20.42
C GLN A 174 1.21 -30.95 21.17
N ARG A 175 1.58 -29.80 21.74
CA ARG A 175 0.64 -28.89 22.42
C ARG A 175 -0.43 -28.34 21.47
N PHE A 176 -0.05 -27.94 20.26
CA PHE A 176 -1.01 -27.45 19.27
C PHE A 176 -2.01 -28.55 18.86
N TRP A 177 -1.54 -29.77 18.60
CA TRP A 177 -2.41 -30.87 18.23
C TRP A 177 -3.36 -31.29 19.36
N THR A 178 -2.88 -31.38 20.61
CA THR A 178 -3.76 -31.65 21.77
C THR A 178 -4.85 -30.58 21.92
N ALA A 179 -4.52 -29.30 21.70
CA ALA A 179 -5.52 -28.23 21.74
C ALA A 179 -6.54 -28.29 20.59
N ILE A 180 -6.12 -28.76 19.41
CA ILE A 180 -7.01 -28.96 18.25
C ILE A 180 -7.95 -30.15 18.48
N GLU A 181 -7.42 -31.28 18.94
CA GLU A 181 -8.20 -32.49 19.24
C GLU A 181 -9.29 -32.21 20.28
N GLU A 182 -8.91 -31.55 21.38
CA GLU A 182 -9.88 -31.15 22.42
C GLU A 182 -10.94 -30.19 21.86
N ARG A 183 -10.56 -29.27 20.97
CA ARG A 183 -11.53 -28.37 20.34
C ARG A 183 -12.51 -29.12 19.45
N TYR A 184 -12.03 -30.07 18.64
CA TYR A 184 -12.88 -30.87 17.76
C TYR A 184 -13.87 -31.72 18.57
N ARG A 185 -13.40 -32.32 19.66
CA ARG A 185 -14.24 -33.04 20.61
C ARG A 185 -15.33 -32.15 21.19
N LEU A 186 -14.98 -30.94 21.63
CA LEU A 186 -15.94 -29.96 22.18
C LEU A 186 -16.94 -29.43 21.14
N LEU A 187 -16.59 -29.46 19.85
CA LEU A 187 -17.50 -29.13 18.74
C LEU A 187 -18.39 -30.33 18.33
N GLY A 188 -18.18 -31.51 18.90
CA GLY A 188 -18.90 -32.73 18.59
C GLY A 188 -18.52 -33.35 17.24
N ILE A 189 -17.30 -33.11 16.77
CA ILE A 189 -16.75 -33.74 15.56
C ILE A 189 -16.16 -35.10 15.97
N GLY A 190 -16.44 -36.15 15.19
CA GLY A 190 -16.06 -37.52 15.52
C GLY A 190 -14.55 -37.71 15.73
N GLU A 191 -14.18 -38.59 16.67
CA GLU A 191 -12.78 -38.83 17.07
C GLU A 191 -11.87 -39.27 15.90
N GLY A 192 -12.45 -39.90 14.88
CA GLY A 192 -11.73 -40.33 13.67
C GLY A 192 -11.33 -39.21 12.71
N ALA A 193 -11.90 -38.00 12.83
CA ALA A 193 -11.74 -36.92 11.85
C ALA A 193 -10.28 -36.45 11.68
N LEU A 194 -9.45 -36.63 12.72
CA LEU A 194 -8.08 -36.14 12.77
C LEU A 194 -7.03 -37.25 12.83
N GLU A 195 -7.40 -38.53 12.63
CA GLU A 195 -6.48 -39.68 12.80
C GLU A 195 -5.16 -39.55 12.04
N VAL A 196 -5.24 -39.11 10.78
CA VAL A 196 -4.08 -38.88 9.91
C VAL A 196 -3.40 -37.53 10.22
N PHE A 197 -4.19 -36.54 10.66
CA PHE A 197 -3.72 -35.19 10.92
C PHE A 197 -2.94 -35.07 12.24
N ARG A 198 -3.25 -35.85 13.27
CA ARG A 198 -2.65 -35.72 14.61
C ARG A 198 -1.15 -35.89 14.62
N PHE A 199 -0.49 -35.37 15.65
CA PHE A 199 0.93 -35.59 15.86
C PHE A 199 1.21 -37.10 15.99
N GLY A 200 2.11 -37.63 15.15
CA GLY A 200 2.37 -39.07 15.08
C GLY A 200 1.32 -39.90 14.32
N GLY A 201 0.33 -39.28 13.68
CA GLY A 201 -0.72 -39.97 12.90
C GLY A 201 -0.33 -40.43 11.49
N GLY A 202 0.97 -40.53 11.18
CA GLY A 202 1.42 -40.98 9.85
C GLY A 202 1.33 -39.96 8.71
N TRP A 203 0.99 -38.68 8.96
CA TRP A 203 0.93 -37.64 7.92
C TRP A 203 2.17 -37.58 7.02
N HIS A 204 3.37 -37.66 7.62
CA HIS A 204 4.66 -37.63 6.93
C HIS A 204 4.94 -38.87 6.06
N GLU A 205 4.17 -39.94 6.22
CA GLU A 205 4.28 -41.18 5.46
C GLU A 205 3.43 -41.14 4.18
N LEU A 206 2.55 -40.13 4.04
CA LEU A 206 1.69 -39.95 2.88
C LEU A 206 2.39 -39.14 1.78
N ASP A 207 2.24 -39.60 0.54
CA ASP A 207 2.57 -38.81 -0.64
C ASP A 207 1.59 -37.64 -0.84
N ARG A 208 1.86 -36.75 -1.82
CA ARG A 208 1.03 -35.57 -2.07
C ARG A 208 -0.44 -35.95 -2.33
N ALA A 209 -0.70 -37.04 -3.05
CA ALA A 209 -2.05 -37.52 -3.32
C ALA A 209 -2.76 -38.02 -2.05
N GLY A 210 -2.06 -38.76 -1.18
CA GLY A 210 -2.58 -39.21 0.11
C GLY A 210 -2.89 -38.07 1.06
N GLN A 211 -2.03 -37.04 1.11
CA GLN A 211 -2.27 -35.83 1.90
C GLN A 211 -3.48 -35.06 1.40
N GLN A 212 -3.64 -34.93 0.08
CA GLN A 212 -4.82 -34.34 -0.53
C GLN A 212 -6.09 -35.12 -0.16
N GLN A 213 -6.06 -36.45 -0.26
CA GLN A 213 -7.20 -37.29 0.09
C GLN A 213 -7.59 -37.16 1.57
N ALA A 214 -6.59 -37.05 2.46
CA ALA A 214 -6.84 -36.81 3.88
C ALA A 214 -7.53 -35.45 4.11
N ARG A 215 -7.12 -34.38 3.40
CA ARG A 215 -7.78 -33.06 3.45
C ARG A 215 -9.24 -33.16 2.99
N LEU A 216 -9.51 -33.85 1.89
CA LEU A 216 -10.87 -34.06 1.38
C LEU A 216 -11.72 -34.88 2.37
N GLY A 217 -11.16 -35.95 2.95
CA GLY A 217 -11.85 -36.76 3.96
C GLY A 217 -12.22 -35.98 5.22
N LEU A 218 -11.40 -35.01 5.64
CA LEU A 218 -11.75 -34.07 6.70
C LEU A 218 -12.95 -33.21 6.31
N LEU A 219 -12.98 -32.66 5.08
CA LEU A 219 -14.12 -31.87 4.60
C LEU A 219 -15.41 -32.69 4.55
N ASP A 220 -15.33 -33.95 4.11
CA ASP A 220 -16.48 -34.86 4.06
C ASP A 220 -16.99 -35.20 5.48
N THR A 221 -16.06 -35.41 6.43
CA THR A 221 -16.41 -35.63 7.85
C THR A 221 -17.12 -34.43 8.46
N LEU A 222 -16.64 -33.21 8.15
CA LEU A 222 -17.31 -31.98 8.58
C LEU A 222 -18.69 -31.84 7.92
N ALA A 223 -18.81 -32.14 6.62
CA ALA A 223 -20.06 -32.04 5.88
C ALA A 223 -21.14 -33.03 6.36
N ALA A 224 -20.72 -34.19 6.91
CA ALA A 224 -21.61 -35.19 7.47
C ALA A 224 -22.10 -34.87 8.90
N ALA A 225 -21.49 -33.89 9.57
CA ALA A 225 -21.89 -33.49 10.93
C ALA A 225 -23.21 -32.70 10.93
N ASP A 226 -23.87 -32.64 12.08
CA ASP A 226 -24.96 -31.68 12.31
C ASP A 226 -24.37 -30.27 12.39
N LEU A 227 -24.36 -29.57 11.25
CA LEU A 227 -23.75 -28.25 11.10
C LEU A 227 -24.43 -27.19 11.98
N VAL A 228 -25.72 -27.32 12.27
CA VAL A 228 -26.44 -26.37 13.14
C VAL A 228 -25.95 -26.54 14.58
N GLN A 229 -25.86 -27.78 15.07
CA GLN A 229 -25.31 -28.06 16.40
C GLN A 229 -23.82 -27.70 16.51
N LEU A 230 -23.03 -27.99 15.47
CA LEU A 230 -21.62 -27.62 15.42
C LEU A 230 -21.42 -26.10 15.51
N VAL A 231 -22.20 -25.34 14.74
CA VAL A 231 -22.15 -23.86 14.77
C VAL A 231 -22.63 -23.32 16.12
N ALA A 232 -23.69 -23.87 16.71
CA ALA A 232 -24.16 -23.47 18.04
C ALA A 232 -23.09 -23.73 19.12
N ARG A 233 -22.39 -24.87 19.05
CA ARG A 233 -21.25 -25.19 19.95
C ARG A 233 -20.09 -24.24 19.75
N HIS A 234 -19.77 -23.85 18.51
CA HIS A 234 -18.76 -22.83 18.23
C HIS A 234 -19.17 -21.48 18.80
N ARG A 235 -20.41 -21.03 18.57
CA ARG A 235 -20.96 -19.80 19.12
C ARG A 235 -20.82 -19.76 20.64
N ILE A 236 -21.31 -20.78 21.35
CA ILE A 236 -21.29 -20.76 22.82
C ILE A 236 -19.87 -20.71 23.36
N GLN A 237 -18.88 -21.33 22.71
CA GLN A 237 -17.46 -21.19 23.07
C GLN A 237 -16.97 -19.74 22.92
N ARG A 238 -17.38 -19.03 21.86
CA ARG A 238 -17.08 -17.60 21.69
C ARG A 238 -17.74 -16.77 22.79
N LEU A 239 -18.99 -17.08 23.14
CA LEU A 239 -19.73 -16.40 24.20
C LEU A 239 -19.17 -16.68 25.59
N GLN A 240 -18.67 -17.89 25.88
CA GLN A 240 -17.97 -18.20 27.13
C GLN A 240 -16.72 -17.32 27.32
N GLY A 241 -15.99 -17.03 26.23
CA GLY A 241 -14.89 -16.05 26.27
C GLY A 241 -15.36 -14.64 26.65
N LEU A 242 -16.51 -14.20 26.12
CA LEU A 242 -17.14 -12.92 26.49
C LEU A 242 -17.62 -12.92 27.94
N MET A 243 -18.28 -13.98 28.40
CA MET A 243 -18.72 -14.18 29.78
C MET A 243 -17.53 -14.12 30.75
N ALA A 244 -16.42 -14.78 30.43
CA ALA A 244 -15.19 -14.77 31.23
C ALA A 244 -14.57 -13.37 31.27
N GLY A 245 -14.53 -12.67 30.14
CA GLY A 245 -14.11 -11.27 30.05
C GLY A 245 -14.96 -10.36 30.93
N PHE A 246 -16.29 -10.53 30.90
CA PHE A 246 -17.23 -9.79 31.74
C PHE A 246 -17.00 -10.09 33.23
N ALA A 247 -16.98 -11.37 33.62
CA ALA A 247 -16.78 -11.80 35.01
C ALA A 247 -15.48 -11.24 35.61
N LYS A 248 -14.38 -11.26 34.84
CA LYS A 248 -13.08 -10.73 35.25
C LYS A 248 -13.11 -9.22 35.55
N LYS A 249 -14.01 -8.46 34.91
CA LYS A 249 -14.07 -7.00 35.03
C LYS A 249 -15.18 -6.49 35.93
N ALA A 250 -16.14 -7.35 36.28
CA ALA A 250 -17.39 -6.93 36.93
C ALA A 250 -17.28 -6.47 38.38
N LYS A 251 -16.13 -6.67 39.07
CA LYS A 251 -15.71 -6.25 40.45
C LYS A 251 -16.72 -6.35 41.64
N ALA A 252 -18.04 -6.41 41.42
CA ALA A 252 -19.12 -6.62 42.37
C ALA A 252 -20.40 -7.16 41.70
N VAL A 253 -20.87 -6.63 40.56
CA VAL A 253 -22.11 -7.10 39.85
C VAL A 253 -22.12 -6.82 38.33
N THR A 254 -21.42 -5.78 37.85
CA THR A 254 -21.48 -5.26 36.46
C THR A 254 -20.15 -4.67 35.99
N ALA A 255 -19.92 -4.61 34.67
CA ALA A 255 -18.68 -4.15 34.05
C ALA A 255 -18.95 -3.12 32.94
N LEU A 256 -18.06 -2.13 32.82
CA LEU A 256 -18.08 -1.17 31.71
C LEU A 256 -17.74 -1.86 30.37
N ALA A 257 -18.49 -1.58 29.30
CA ALA A 257 -18.27 -2.14 27.96
C ALA A 257 -16.80 -2.00 27.53
N ARG A 258 -16.27 -0.77 27.61
CA ARG A 258 -14.89 -0.43 27.24
C ARG A 258 -13.80 -1.21 28.00
N ARG A 259 -14.12 -1.78 29.17
CA ARG A 259 -13.18 -2.61 29.96
C ARG A 259 -13.25 -4.08 29.59
N VAL A 260 -14.37 -4.53 29.02
CA VAL A 260 -14.61 -5.92 28.58
C VAL A 260 -14.25 -6.12 27.11
N LEU A 261 -14.64 -5.18 26.23
CA LEU A 261 -14.52 -5.28 24.77
C LEU A 261 -13.07 -5.10 24.29
N THR A 262 -12.25 -6.13 24.49
CA THR A 262 -10.92 -6.26 23.88
C THR A 262 -11.04 -6.47 22.37
N LYS A 263 -9.93 -6.32 21.63
CA LYS A 263 -9.89 -6.60 20.18
C LYS A 263 -10.39 -8.01 19.81
N GLU A 264 -10.23 -8.97 20.70
CA GLU A 264 -10.64 -10.37 20.49
C GLU A 264 -12.15 -10.58 20.71
N LEU A 265 -12.76 -9.79 21.60
CA LEU A 265 -14.19 -9.88 21.95
C LEU A 265 -15.09 -8.95 21.13
N GLN A 266 -14.52 -7.91 20.52
CA GLN A 266 -15.23 -7.03 19.58
C GLN A 266 -15.90 -7.79 18.42
N PRO A 267 -15.24 -8.74 17.72
CA PRO A 267 -15.90 -9.57 16.70
C PRO A 267 -17.08 -10.36 17.29
N VAL A 268 -16.97 -10.88 18.52
CA VAL A 268 -18.03 -11.69 19.15
C VAL A 268 -19.29 -10.85 19.39
N VAL A 269 -19.14 -9.64 19.92
CA VAL A 269 -20.28 -8.73 20.15
C VAL A 269 -20.85 -8.22 18.83
N SER A 270 -19.99 -7.94 17.84
CA SER A 270 -20.44 -7.52 16.50
C SER A 270 -21.22 -8.63 15.80
N ALA A 271 -20.81 -9.90 15.95
CA ALA A 271 -21.42 -11.03 15.29
C ALA A 271 -22.77 -11.39 15.89
N TYR A 272 -22.83 -11.57 17.22
CA TYR A 272 -23.97 -12.20 17.88
C TYR A 272 -24.93 -11.22 18.53
N PHE A 273 -24.52 -9.97 18.74
CA PHE A 273 -25.34 -8.92 19.34
C PHE A 273 -25.46 -7.68 18.44
N GLY A 274 -24.97 -7.73 17.20
CA GLY A 274 -25.00 -6.59 16.28
C GLY A 274 -24.30 -5.34 16.86
N GLY A 275 -23.26 -5.53 17.67
CA GLY A 275 -22.53 -4.46 18.32
C GLY A 275 -23.20 -3.85 19.57
N ASP A 276 -24.38 -4.34 19.96
CA ASP A 276 -25.16 -3.80 21.08
C ASP A 276 -24.70 -4.37 22.44
N TRP A 277 -24.11 -3.51 23.26
CA TRP A 277 -23.68 -3.87 24.61
C TRP A 277 -24.85 -4.09 25.58
N LEU A 278 -25.97 -3.40 25.42
CA LEU A 278 -27.15 -3.62 26.26
C LEU A 278 -27.76 -4.99 26.00
N ALA A 279 -27.75 -5.44 24.74
CA ALA A 279 -28.16 -6.80 24.39
C ALA A 279 -27.26 -7.87 25.04
N VAL A 280 -25.96 -7.59 25.21
CA VAL A 280 -25.05 -8.47 25.98
C VAL A 280 -25.43 -8.48 27.46
N LEU A 281 -25.68 -7.33 28.06
CA LEU A 281 -26.05 -7.23 29.47
C LEU A 281 -27.39 -7.91 29.77
N ASP A 282 -28.37 -7.77 28.88
CA ASP A 282 -29.66 -8.46 28.93
C ASP A 282 -29.48 -9.98 28.87
N TYR A 283 -28.65 -10.48 27.95
CA TYR A 283 -28.31 -11.90 27.85
C TYR A 283 -27.62 -12.44 29.11
N LEU A 284 -26.74 -11.64 29.73
CA LEU A 284 -26.06 -11.98 30.98
C LEU A 284 -26.92 -11.71 32.23
N GLN A 285 -28.15 -11.19 32.07
CA GLN A 285 -29.04 -10.79 33.17
C GLN A 285 -28.30 -9.89 34.19
N ALA A 286 -27.54 -8.93 33.68
CA ALA A 286 -26.74 -7.99 34.46
C ALA A 286 -27.21 -6.55 34.22
N PRO A 287 -27.30 -5.71 35.27
CA PRO A 287 -27.63 -4.30 35.08
C PRO A 287 -26.46 -3.55 34.43
N PRO A 288 -26.71 -2.43 33.71
CA PRO A 288 -25.64 -1.56 33.22
C PRO A 288 -24.83 -0.96 34.37
N HIS A 289 -23.56 -0.67 34.10
CA HIS A 289 -22.71 0.02 35.06
C HIS A 289 -23.18 1.48 35.23
N PRO A 290 -23.12 2.09 36.44
CA PRO A 290 -23.56 3.48 36.64
C PRO A 290 -22.88 4.50 35.71
N ASP A 291 -21.57 4.32 35.47
CA ASP A 291 -20.79 5.15 34.54
C ASP A 291 -20.84 4.66 33.07
N GLU A 292 -21.81 3.82 32.70
CA GLU A 292 -21.97 3.34 31.31
C GLU A 292 -22.64 4.43 30.46
N GLU A 293 -21.94 4.89 29.44
CA GLU A 293 -22.46 5.83 28.45
C GLU A 293 -22.32 5.20 27.06
N ILE A 294 -23.46 4.95 26.41
CA ILE A 294 -23.51 4.41 25.05
C ILE A 294 -23.79 5.57 24.10
N ILE A 295 -22.73 5.98 23.40
CA ILE A 295 -22.83 7.01 22.38
C ILE A 295 -23.51 6.39 21.16
N THR A 296 -24.71 6.81 20.80
CA THR A 296 -25.47 6.30 19.65
C THR A 296 -25.28 7.16 18.39
N ALA A 297 -24.78 8.39 18.55
CA ALA A 297 -24.42 9.28 17.46
C ALA A 297 -23.18 10.08 17.86
N LEU A 298 -22.24 10.27 16.92
CA LEU A 298 -21.11 11.16 17.15
C LEU A 298 -21.58 12.62 17.16
N PRO A 299 -20.95 13.49 17.95
CA PRO A 299 -21.15 14.93 17.83
C PRO A 299 -20.90 15.41 16.40
N GLU A 300 -21.64 16.43 15.98
CA GLU A 300 -21.33 17.10 14.70
C GLU A 300 -19.98 17.83 14.80
N PRO A 301 -19.11 17.72 13.79
CA PRO A 301 -17.87 18.49 13.72
C PRO A 301 -18.14 20.00 13.85
N ARG A 302 -17.55 20.63 14.86
CA ARG A 302 -17.57 22.09 15.04
C ARG A 302 -16.21 22.64 14.69
N LEU A 303 -16.14 23.47 13.65
CA LEU A 303 -14.88 24.05 13.18
C LEU A 303 -14.78 25.51 13.58
N TYR A 304 -13.62 25.90 14.13
CA TYR A 304 -13.29 27.26 14.56
C TYR A 304 -12.34 27.90 13.54
N VAL A 305 -12.85 28.12 12.32
CA VAL A 305 -12.14 28.75 11.20
C VAL A 305 -13.03 29.88 10.67
N GLY A 306 -12.51 31.10 10.48
CA GLY A 306 -13.32 32.25 10.06
C GLY A 306 -13.98 33.04 11.19
N MET A 307 -13.60 32.77 12.45
CA MET A 307 -14.16 33.45 13.61
C MET A 307 -13.86 34.95 13.62
N ALA A 308 -12.72 35.41 13.08
CA ALA A 308 -12.38 36.83 13.05
C ALA A 308 -13.39 37.67 12.25
N ALA A 309 -13.78 37.21 11.07
CA ALA A 309 -14.75 37.91 10.23
C ALA A 309 -16.16 37.90 10.83
N GLN A 310 -16.57 36.79 11.45
CA GLN A 310 -17.90 36.65 12.09
C GLN A 310 -17.99 37.46 13.38
N THR A 311 -16.93 37.44 14.20
CA THR A 311 -16.91 38.09 15.52
C THR A 311 -16.74 39.60 15.39
N ALA A 312 -16.06 40.11 14.36
CA ALA A 312 -16.02 41.56 14.07
C ALA A 312 -17.43 42.12 13.76
N GLY A 313 -18.26 41.36 13.02
CA GLY A 313 -19.66 41.73 12.77
C GLY A 313 -20.53 41.73 14.04
N MET A 314 -20.35 40.72 14.91
CA MET A 314 -21.11 40.59 16.17
C MET A 314 -20.63 41.55 17.28
N ALA A 315 -19.34 41.89 17.33
CA ALA A 315 -18.76 42.81 18.31
C ALA A 315 -19.32 44.24 18.16
N GLY A 316 -19.57 44.67 16.91
CA GLY A 316 -20.25 45.93 16.63
C GLY A 316 -21.68 46.01 17.18
N GLU A 317 -22.35 44.86 17.37
CA GLU A 317 -23.70 44.80 17.95
C GLU A 317 -23.69 44.78 19.49
N VAL A 318 -22.61 44.28 20.12
CA VAL A 318 -22.48 44.13 21.58
C VAL A 318 -21.66 45.27 22.23
N GLY A 319 -21.01 46.12 21.42
CA GLY A 319 -20.26 47.29 21.90
C GLY A 319 -18.87 46.98 22.46
N ILE A 320 -18.28 45.84 22.06
CA ILE A 320 -16.89 45.49 22.40
C ILE A 320 -15.97 46.09 21.34
N ALA A 321 -14.85 46.68 21.77
CA ALA A 321 -13.88 47.27 20.85
C ALA A 321 -13.25 46.19 19.94
N GLU A 322 -13.09 46.50 18.66
CA GLU A 322 -12.64 45.53 17.65
C GLU A 322 -11.27 44.95 17.99
N ASP A 323 -10.34 45.78 18.48
CA ASP A 323 -9.00 45.40 18.92
C ASP A 323 -8.99 44.40 20.10
N GLU A 324 -9.90 44.56 21.06
CA GLU A 324 -10.07 43.59 22.16
C GLU A 324 -10.55 42.23 21.63
N VAL A 325 -11.47 42.21 20.67
CA VAL A 325 -11.94 40.97 20.03
C VAL A 325 -10.82 40.30 19.24
N GLN A 326 -10.03 41.07 18.48
CA GLN A 326 -8.88 40.54 17.76
C GLN A 326 -7.84 39.94 18.74
N ALA A 327 -7.60 40.60 19.88
CA ALA A 327 -6.68 40.09 20.91
C ALA A 327 -7.20 38.80 21.58
N MET A 328 -8.50 38.72 21.87
CA MET A 328 -9.13 37.51 22.42
C MET A 328 -9.05 36.33 21.44
N LEU A 329 -9.29 36.58 20.15
CA LEU A 329 -9.19 35.55 19.12
C LEU A 329 -7.74 35.10 18.90
N ALA A 330 -6.79 36.02 18.92
CA ALA A 330 -5.37 35.69 18.83
C ALA A 330 -4.94 34.79 20.00
N ALA A 331 -5.36 35.12 21.22
CA ALA A 331 -5.11 34.30 22.40
C ALA A 331 -5.77 32.91 22.29
N PHE A 332 -7.01 32.83 21.79
CA PHE A 332 -7.72 31.57 21.57
C PHE A 332 -7.05 30.67 20.52
N LEU A 333 -6.56 31.27 19.44
CA LEU A 333 -5.83 30.56 18.38
C LEU A 333 -4.39 30.20 18.76
N GLY A 334 -3.93 30.59 19.96
CA GLY A 334 -2.59 30.30 20.48
C GLY A 334 -1.49 31.09 19.78
N GLY A 335 -1.80 32.26 19.19
CA GLY A 335 -0.88 33.06 18.38
C GLY A 335 -1.02 34.56 18.57
N GLY A 336 -0.27 35.33 17.77
CA GLY A 336 -0.36 36.81 17.72
C GLY A 336 -1.31 37.35 16.64
N SER A 337 -1.99 36.46 15.91
CA SER A 337 -2.91 36.77 14.82
C SER A 337 -4.29 36.25 15.18
N SER A 338 -5.32 37.05 14.91
CA SER A 338 -6.72 36.67 15.03
C SER A 338 -7.23 35.84 13.85
N VAL A 339 -6.46 35.76 12.76
CA VAL A 339 -6.77 34.96 11.59
C VAL A 339 -6.29 33.53 11.82
N SER A 340 -7.15 32.54 11.52
CA SER A 340 -6.77 31.14 11.67
C SER A 340 -5.63 30.76 10.72
N PRO A 341 -4.68 29.88 11.12
CA PRO A 341 -3.66 29.33 10.24
C PRO A 341 -4.21 28.70 8.95
N VAL A 342 -5.44 28.19 8.99
CA VAL A 342 -6.17 27.63 7.85
C VAL A 342 -6.55 28.73 6.86
N GLU A 343 -7.03 29.87 7.35
CA GLU A 343 -7.43 31.02 6.53
C GLU A 343 -6.24 31.68 5.86
N GLU A 344 -5.12 31.82 6.59
CA GLU A 344 -3.88 32.38 6.04
C GLU A 344 -3.35 31.54 4.86
N ARG A 345 -3.43 30.20 4.98
CA ARG A 345 -3.05 29.26 3.92
C ARG A 345 -4.04 29.27 2.77
N ALA A 346 -5.35 29.26 3.06
CA ALA A 346 -6.36 29.38 2.01
C ALA A 346 -6.22 30.68 1.20
N ALA A 347 -5.85 31.80 1.84
CA ALA A 347 -5.51 33.04 1.15
C ALA A 347 -4.25 32.90 0.29
N ALA A 348 -3.17 32.33 0.84
CA ALA A 348 -1.94 32.08 0.07
C ALA A 348 -2.17 31.18 -1.14
N LEU A 349 -3.08 30.20 -1.06
CA LEU A 349 -3.46 29.35 -2.19
C LEU A 349 -4.17 30.13 -3.31
N ARG A 350 -4.95 31.18 -2.98
CA ARG A 350 -5.55 32.06 -4.00
C ARG A 350 -4.49 32.90 -4.70
N ASP A 351 -3.56 33.46 -3.94
CA ASP A 351 -2.45 34.25 -4.48
C ASP A 351 -1.56 33.38 -5.38
N TRP A 352 -1.26 32.16 -4.92
CA TRP A 352 -0.55 31.16 -5.71
C TRP A 352 -1.30 30.81 -6.98
N TRP A 353 -2.61 30.61 -6.92
CA TRP A 353 -3.44 30.33 -8.09
C TRP A 353 -3.39 31.47 -9.11
N ALA A 354 -3.35 32.72 -8.68
CA ALA A 354 -3.21 33.86 -9.59
C ALA A 354 -1.84 33.85 -10.31
N GLY A 355 -0.75 33.55 -9.59
CA GLY A 355 0.57 33.37 -10.20
C GLY A 355 0.63 32.17 -11.16
N PHE A 356 0.03 31.04 -10.77
CA PHE A 356 -0.16 29.87 -11.63
C PHE A 356 -1.00 30.19 -12.87
N ASP A 357 -2.04 31.02 -12.72
CA ASP A 357 -2.85 31.48 -13.84
C ASP A 357 -2.01 32.26 -14.83
N GLN A 358 -1.30 33.27 -14.35
CA GLN A 358 -0.45 34.12 -15.14
C GLN A 358 0.65 33.33 -15.86
N ALA A 359 1.30 32.38 -15.19
CA ALA A 359 2.38 31.58 -15.78
C ALA A 359 1.93 30.80 -17.03
N HIS A 360 0.75 30.16 -16.97
CA HIS A 360 0.17 29.48 -18.14
C HIS A 360 -0.32 30.46 -19.22
N ALA A 361 -0.91 31.59 -18.82
CA ALA A 361 -1.47 32.56 -19.76
C ALA A 361 -0.41 33.22 -20.66
N VAL A 362 0.81 33.42 -20.14
CA VAL A 362 1.91 34.06 -20.89
C VAL A 362 2.80 33.08 -21.64
N GLN A 363 2.61 31.76 -21.47
CA GLN A 363 3.45 30.76 -22.13
C GLN A 363 3.29 30.87 -23.65
N SER A 364 4.36 30.99 -24.42
CA SER A 364 4.33 31.06 -25.88
C SER A 364 5.28 30.04 -26.51
N ARG A 365 5.12 29.80 -27.82
CA ARG A 365 6.09 29.02 -28.60
C ARG A 365 7.52 29.51 -28.36
N GLY A 366 8.47 28.57 -28.24
CA GLY A 366 9.88 28.85 -27.93
C GLY A 366 10.20 29.09 -26.45
N MET A 367 9.21 29.19 -25.56
CA MET A 367 9.44 29.16 -24.11
C MET A 367 9.76 27.74 -23.64
N ARG A 368 10.36 27.60 -22.46
CA ARG A 368 10.46 26.29 -21.79
C ARG A 368 9.09 25.79 -21.35
N SER A 369 8.93 24.48 -21.33
CA SER A 369 7.78 23.81 -20.70
C SER A 369 7.55 24.33 -19.28
N LEU A 370 6.29 24.42 -18.87
CA LEU A 370 5.91 24.69 -17.48
C LEU A 370 6.00 23.44 -16.60
N TRP A 371 6.60 22.35 -17.08
CA TRP A 371 6.92 21.20 -16.22
C TRP A 371 7.77 21.67 -15.03
N GLY A 372 7.35 21.27 -13.82
CA GLY A 372 7.93 21.75 -12.56
C GLY A 372 7.37 23.09 -12.08
N LEU A 373 6.29 23.61 -12.67
CA LEU A 373 5.49 24.71 -12.09
C LEU A 373 4.68 24.22 -10.87
N VAL A 374 4.25 22.96 -10.90
CA VAL A 374 3.70 22.25 -9.74
C VAL A 374 4.76 21.24 -9.31
N ASP A 375 5.24 21.37 -8.08
CA ASP A 375 6.30 20.51 -7.54
C ASP A 375 5.75 19.08 -7.34
N GLN A 376 6.39 18.09 -7.96
CA GLN A 376 5.97 16.68 -7.95
C GLN A 376 7.14 15.76 -7.64
N ASP A 377 8.30 16.01 -8.26
CA ASP A 377 9.51 15.21 -8.11
C ASP A 377 10.71 16.09 -7.75
N LEU A 378 11.38 15.75 -6.64
CA LEU A 378 12.50 16.53 -6.13
C LEU A 378 13.73 16.44 -7.04
N MET A 379 14.10 15.24 -7.48
CA MET A 379 15.18 15.03 -8.46
C MET A 379 14.78 13.93 -9.45
N SER A 380 14.67 14.30 -10.73
CA SER A 380 14.55 13.36 -11.85
C SER A 380 15.83 13.42 -12.70
N LEU A 381 16.40 12.25 -12.98
CA LEU A 381 17.50 12.10 -13.94
C LEU A 381 16.88 11.74 -15.28
N SER A 382 16.74 12.73 -16.16
CA SER A 382 16.12 12.57 -17.49
C SER A 382 17.17 12.53 -18.60
N ARG A 383 16.82 11.85 -19.71
CA ARG A 383 17.60 11.78 -20.95
C ARG A 383 17.52 13.07 -21.77
N THR A 384 16.44 13.85 -21.62
CA THR A 384 16.12 15.02 -22.47
C THR A 384 16.38 16.36 -21.78
N GLU A 385 16.46 16.35 -20.45
CA GLU A 385 16.76 17.54 -19.65
C GLU A 385 18.04 17.24 -18.88
N GLN A 386 19.14 17.91 -19.23
CA GLN A 386 20.42 17.77 -18.54
C GLN A 386 20.23 18.07 -17.04
N GLY A 387 20.20 17.01 -16.21
CA GLY A 387 20.33 17.08 -14.76
C GLY A 387 19.25 17.89 -14.02
N PHE A 388 18.47 17.18 -13.20
CA PHE A 388 17.53 17.70 -12.20
C PHE A 388 16.21 18.27 -12.75
N THR A 389 15.10 18.00 -12.05
CA THR A 389 13.77 18.53 -12.38
C THR A 389 13.81 20.06 -12.34
N PRO A 390 13.49 20.78 -13.44
CA PRO A 390 13.50 22.23 -13.44
C PRO A 390 12.39 22.73 -12.50
N GLN A 391 12.78 23.42 -11.42
CA GLN A 391 11.83 24.05 -10.50
C GLN A 391 11.27 25.34 -11.11
N SER A 392 10.49 25.18 -12.19
CA SER A 392 9.94 26.28 -12.98
C SER A 392 9.13 27.25 -12.12
N TYR A 393 8.51 26.78 -11.03
CA TYR A 393 7.80 27.66 -10.09
C TYR A 393 8.68 28.80 -9.54
N ARG A 394 9.98 28.56 -9.26
CA ARG A 394 10.91 29.59 -8.76
C ARG A 394 11.12 30.72 -9.76
N GLN A 395 11.02 30.41 -11.05
CA GLN A 395 11.27 31.36 -12.15
C GLN A 395 9.98 32.01 -12.67
N ARG A 396 8.83 31.37 -12.44
CA ARG A 396 7.55 31.75 -13.07
C ARG A 396 6.57 32.40 -12.09
N LEU A 397 6.69 32.15 -10.79
CA LEU A 397 5.80 32.73 -9.79
C LEU A 397 6.38 34.02 -9.19
N PRO A 398 5.52 34.94 -8.72
CA PRO A 398 5.96 36.14 -8.00
C PRO A 398 6.75 35.83 -6.72
N ALA A 399 7.75 36.64 -6.40
CA ALA A 399 8.65 36.40 -5.26
C ALA A 399 7.93 36.45 -3.91
N ASP A 400 6.94 37.34 -3.77
CA ASP A 400 6.09 37.47 -2.58
C ASP A 400 5.23 36.22 -2.35
N VAL A 401 4.69 35.63 -3.43
CA VAL A 401 3.96 34.36 -3.39
C VAL A 401 4.89 33.23 -2.94
N LEU A 402 6.12 33.17 -3.48
CA LEU A 402 7.11 32.16 -3.10
C LEU A 402 7.50 32.28 -1.62
N GLU A 403 7.78 33.49 -1.14
CA GLU A 403 8.13 33.75 0.26
C GLU A 403 6.96 33.38 1.20
N ARG A 404 5.74 33.74 0.83
CA ARG A 404 4.54 33.43 1.61
C ARG A 404 4.28 31.93 1.71
N VAL A 405 4.38 31.20 0.59
CA VAL A 405 4.25 29.72 0.60
C VAL A 405 5.38 29.08 1.39
N GLY A 406 6.63 29.53 1.16
CA GLY A 406 7.81 29.08 1.88
C GLY A 406 7.61 29.19 3.39
N ARG A 407 7.16 30.34 3.89
CA ARG A 407 6.89 30.60 5.32
C ARG A 407 5.73 29.76 5.86
N LEU A 408 4.61 29.69 5.14
CA LEU A 408 3.40 29.00 5.65
C LEU A 408 3.55 27.47 5.66
N TRP A 409 4.34 26.89 4.76
CA TRP A 409 4.57 25.44 4.73
C TRP A 409 5.99 25.07 5.16
N GLU A 410 6.70 25.93 5.88
CA GLU A 410 8.10 25.72 6.27
C GLU A 410 8.34 24.55 7.25
N THR A 411 7.28 24.10 7.92
CA THR A 411 7.31 23.03 8.92
C THR A 411 6.26 21.96 8.68
N ALA A 412 6.53 20.77 9.20
CA ALA A 412 5.64 19.61 9.15
C ALA A 412 5.76 18.79 10.45
N THR A 413 4.79 17.92 10.71
CA THR A 413 4.88 16.88 11.72
C THR A 413 5.00 15.51 11.08
N LEU A 414 5.75 14.62 11.74
CA LEU A 414 5.91 13.23 11.31
C LEU A 414 4.97 12.35 12.13
N GLN A 415 4.18 11.50 11.47
CA GLN A 415 3.20 10.63 12.13
C GLN A 415 3.80 9.80 13.29
N ARG A 416 5.02 9.27 13.11
CA ARG A 416 5.72 8.47 14.14
C ARG A 416 6.44 9.29 15.20
N HIS A 417 6.74 10.56 14.91
CA HIS A 417 7.42 11.50 15.80
C HIS A 417 6.55 12.73 16.06
N SER A 418 5.26 12.49 16.35
CA SER A 418 4.24 13.53 16.52
C SER A 418 4.53 14.55 17.62
N GLY A 419 5.44 14.23 18.55
CA GLY A 419 5.88 15.14 19.62
C GLY A 419 6.73 16.31 19.15
N SER A 420 7.16 16.34 17.88
CA SER A 420 8.03 17.40 17.33
C SER A 420 7.46 17.98 16.03
N ILE A 421 7.65 19.28 15.84
CA ILE A 421 7.45 19.99 14.58
C ILE A 421 8.82 20.18 13.93
N VAL A 422 9.02 19.57 12.76
CA VAL A 422 10.30 19.54 12.04
C VAL A 422 10.22 20.38 10.78
N SER A 423 11.36 20.63 10.14
CA SER A 423 11.45 21.30 8.85
C SER A 423 10.66 20.55 7.79
N ASN A 424 9.95 21.27 6.92
CA ASN A 424 9.37 20.72 5.71
C ASN A 424 10.34 20.93 4.54
N PRO A 425 10.94 19.86 3.98
CA PRO A 425 11.84 20.01 2.85
C PRO A 425 11.14 20.39 1.55
N ARG A 426 9.81 20.28 1.47
CA ARG A 426 9.05 20.47 0.23
C ARG A 426 7.77 21.29 0.47
N PRO A 427 7.91 22.57 0.86
CA PRO A 427 6.78 23.43 1.17
C PRO A 427 5.82 23.59 -0.03
N HIS A 428 6.37 23.74 -1.24
CA HIS A 428 5.57 23.89 -2.46
C HIS A 428 4.84 22.60 -2.87
N GLN A 429 5.43 21.42 -2.63
CA GLN A 429 4.72 20.16 -2.84
C GLN A 429 3.56 20.01 -1.85
N THR A 430 3.79 20.25 -0.56
CA THR A 430 2.72 20.14 0.47
C THR A 430 1.58 21.12 0.21
N MET A 431 1.91 22.32 -0.27
CA MET A 431 0.94 23.32 -0.69
C MET A 431 0.13 22.85 -1.92
N ALA A 432 0.78 22.27 -2.92
CA ALA A 432 0.10 21.72 -4.10
C ALA A 432 -0.80 20.52 -3.76
N GLU A 433 -0.38 19.68 -2.81
CA GLU A 433 -1.18 18.57 -2.26
C GLU A 433 -2.45 19.11 -1.57
N ALA A 434 -2.36 20.23 -0.84
CA ALA A 434 -3.52 20.90 -0.25
C ALA A 434 -4.49 21.51 -1.30
N LEU A 435 -3.99 21.91 -2.48
CA LEU A 435 -4.83 22.33 -3.62
C LEU A 435 -5.49 21.14 -4.31
N GLY A 436 -4.85 19.97 -4.31
CA GLY A 436 -5.45 18.71 -4.73
C GLY A 436 -5.87 18.65 -6.22
N PRO A 437 -6.98 17.99 -6.55
CA PRO A 437 -7.36 17.66 -7.94
C PRO A 437 -7.50 18.84 -8.91
N ALA A 438 -7.83 20.04 -8.43
CA ALA A 438 -7.93 21.22 -9.28
C ALA A 438 -6.60 21.56 -9.95
N VAL A 439 -5.51 21.58 -9.18
CA VAL A 439 -4.19 21.90 -9.73
C VAL A 439 -3.69 20.75 -10.62
N GLU A 440 -3.96 19.50 -10.24
CA GLU A 440 -3.63 18.32 -11.05
C GLU A 440 -4.27 18.40 -12.45
N PHE A 441 -5.57 18.69 -12.51
CA PHE A 441 -6.31 18.79 -13.77
C PHE A 441 -5.84 19.98 -14.63
N TRP A 442 -5.88 21.19 -14.07
CA TRP A 442 -5.60 22.41 -14.84
C TRP A 442 -4.14 22.52 -15.25
N HIS A 443 -3.20 22.04 -14.41
CA HIS A 443 -1.80 21.94 -14.82
C HIS A 443 -1.60 20.85 -15.86
N GLY A 444 -2.22 19.68 -15.65
CA GLY A 444 -2.13 18.54 -16.55
C GLY A 444 -2.62 18.83 -17.96
N VAL A 445 -3.76 19.50 -18.11
CA VAL A 445 -4.28 19.89 -19.43
C VAL A 445 -3.41 20.93 -20.11
N GLY A 446 -2.84 21.89 -19.35
CA GLY A 446 -1.86 22.85 -19.89
C GLY A 446 -0.58 22.17 -20.38
N LEU A 447 -0.04 21.21 -19.64
CA LEU A 447 1.09 20.40 -20.08
C LEU A 447 0.73 19.53 -21.29
N THR A 448 -0.46 18.93 -21.32
CA THR A 448 -0.94 18.16 -22.48
C THR A 448 -0.98 19.04 -23.72
N ALA A 449 -1.53 20.26 -23.62
CA ALA A 449 -1.54 21.21 -24.72
C ALA A 449 -0.12 21.59 -25.18
N TRP A 450 0.80 21.83 -24.24
CA TRP A 450 2.19 22.10 -24.56
C TRP A 450 2.84 20.94 -25.31
N PHE A 451 2.74 19.71 -24.78
CA PHE A 451 3.40 18.56 -25.39
C PHE A 451 2.76 18.10 -26.70
N VAL A 452 1.46 18.34 -26.94
CA VAL A 452 0.85 18.11 -28.25
C VAL A 452 1.36 19.10 -29.31
N CYS A 453 1.71 20.33 -28.91
CA CYS A 453 2.08 21.39 -29.85
C CYS A 453 3.59 21.60 -29.99
N GLU A 454 4.39 21.36 -28.95
CA GLU A 454 5.79 21.82 -28.86
C GLU A 454 6.80 20.76 -28.37
N GLY A 455 6.36 19.59 -27.91
CA GLY A 455 7.22 18.65 -27.19
C GLY A 455 7.19 17.22 -27.72
N PRO A 456 8.22 16.41 -27.46
CA PRO A 456 8.43 15.17 -28.20
C PRO A 456 7.34 14.11 -27.99
N TYR A 457 6.69 14.11 -26.82
CA TYR A 457 5.64 13.15 -26.50
C TYR A 457 4.62 13.75 -25.53
N SER A 458 3.33 13.62 -25.87
CA SER A 458 2.23 13.91 -24.97
C SER A 458 1.66 12.63 -24.36
N ARG A 459 1.30 12.68 -23.07
CA ARG A 459 0.70 11.53 -22.35
C ARG A 459 -0.68 11.15 -22.88
N THR A 460 -1.36 12.10 -23.51
CA THR A 460 -2.69 11.94 -24.11
C THR A 460 -2.93 13.00 -25.19
N THR A 461 -3.99 12.86 -25.97
CA THR A 461 -4.43 13.82 -26.98
C THR A 461 -5.49 14.77 -26.40
N LEU A 462 -5.73 15.93 -27.04
CA LEU A 462 -6.68 16.91 -26.50
C LEU A 462 -8.12 16.36 -26.49
N ASP A 463 -8.46 15.47 -27.42
CA ASP A 463 -9.75 14.80 -27.51
C ASP A 463 -10.04 13.78 -26.40
N ARG A 464 -8.99 13.34 -25.68
CA ARG A 464 -9.07 12.30 -24.62
C ARG A 464 -8.85 12.84 -23.21
N VAL A 465 -8.74 14.15 -23.05
CA VAL A 465 -8.52 14.82 -21.75
C VAL A 465 -9.59 14.44 -20.72
N ASP A 466 -10.86 14.34 -21.13
CA ASP A 466 -11.98 13.97 -20.24
C ASP A 466 -11.83 12.54 -19.68
N ARG A 467 -11.35 11.60 -20.50
CA ARG A 467 -11.11 10.21 -20.11
C ARG A 467 -9.85 10.07 -19.27
N TYR A 468 -8.76 10.72 -19.69
CA TYR A 468 -7.47 10.64 -19.02
C TYR A 468 -7.53 11.26 -17.61
N TYR A 469 -8.17 12.41 -17.47
CA TYR A 469 -8.35 13.11 -16.20
C TYR A 469 -9.69 12.81 -15.52
N SER A 470 -10.29 11.66 -15.80
CA SER A 470 -11.62 11.30 -15.27
C SER A 470 -11.68 11.28 -13.74
N ARG A 471 -10.59 10.87 -13.07
CA ARG A 471 -10.48 10.84 -11.60
C ARG A 471 -10.52 12.25 -10.98
N PRO A 472 -9.61 13.19 -11.29
CA PRO A 472 -9.69 14.54 -10.72
C PRO A 472 -10.99 15.25 -11.10
N LEU A 473 -11.54 15.03 -12.31
CA LEU A 473 -12.84 15.57 -12.71
C LEU A 473 -14.01 15.05 -11.86
N ALA A 474 -13.98 13.76 -11.47
CA ALA A 474 -15.00 13.20 -10.58
C ALA A 474 -14.93 13.84 -9.18
N VAL A 475 -13.73 14.07 -8.65
CA VAL A 475 -13.55 14.74 -7.35
C VAL A 475 -14.03 16.19 -7.39
N LEU A 476 -13.68 16.94 -8.44
CA LEU A 476 -14.17 18.32 -8.62
C LEU A 476 -15.70 18.39 -8.71
N ARG A 477 -16.33 17.42 -9.38
CA ARG A 477 -17.79 17.31 -9.45
C ARG A 477 -18.40 16.99 -8.07
N ALA A 478 -17.81 16.07 -7.32
CA ALA A 478 -18.25 15.72 -5.97
C ALA A 478 -18.12 16.90 -5.00
N ALA A 479 -17.11 17.75 -5.19
CA ALA A 479 -16.92 19.01 -4.47
C ALA A 479 -17.87 20.15 -4.91
N GLY A 480 -18.80 19.90 -5.84
CA GLY A 480 -19.71 20.92 -6.37
C GLY A 480 -19.04 21.98 -7.27
N CYS A 481 -17.83 21.69 -7.77
CA CYS A 481 -17.00 22.60 -8.56
C CYS A 481 -16.67 22.03 -9.95
N PRO A 482 -17.67 21.61 -10.75
CA PRO A 482 -17.44 20.89 -12.01
C PRO A 482 -16.74 21.77 -13.06
N VAL A 483 -16.00 21.12 -13.97
CA VAL A 483 -15.49 21.76 -15.20
C VAL A 483 -16.58 21.72 -16.26
N ASP A 484 -16.83 22.83 -16.95
CA ASP A 484 -17.87 22.94 -17.97
C ASP A 484 -17.68 21.93 -19.12
N ALA A 485 -18.75 21.24 -19.50
CA ALA A 485 -18.74 20.32 -20.64
C ALA A 485 -18.41 21.01 -21.98
N ALA A 486 -18.66 22.31 -22.11
CA ALA A 486 -18.26 23.11 -23.26
C ALA A 486 -16.74 23.09 -23.49
N PHE A 487 -15.93 23.10 -22.42
CA PHE A 487 -14.47 23.03 -22.49
C PHE A 487 -13.98 21.83 -23.32
N PHE A 488 -14.51 20.63 -23.05
CA PHE A 488 -14.09 19.41 -23.74
C PHE A 488 -14.59 19.34 -25.19
N ARG A 489 -15.71 19.98 -25.52
CA ARG A 489 -16.17 20.10 -26.92
C ARG A 489 -15.30 21.06 -27.69
N GLU A 490 -14.94 22.19 -27.09
CA GLU A 490 -14.08 23.19 -27.73
C GLU A 490 -12.63 22.71 -27.86
N LEU A 491 -12.08 21.98 -26.87
CA LEU A 491 -10.76 21.35 -26.98
C LEU A 491 -10.68 20.40 -28.19
N ARG A 492 -11.70 19.53 -28.35
CA ARG A 492 -11.82 18.62 -29.51
C ARG A 492 -11.87 19.37 -30.83
N ALA A 493 -12.64 20.46 -30.88
CA ALA A 493 -12.73 21.29 -32.08
C ALA A 493 -11.40 21.98 -32.41
N VAL A 494 -10.69 22.51 -31.41
CA VAL A 494 -9.41 23.19 -31.63
C VAL A 494 -8.30 22.23 -32.07
N GLU A 495 -8.28 20.99 -31.58
CA GLU A 495 -7.29 19.98 -32.00
C GLU A 495 -7.35 19.66 -33.50
N GLN A 496 -8.56 19.70 -34.08
CA GLN A 496 -8.77 19.54 -35.53
C GLN A 496 -8.24 20.73 -36.34
N LEU A 497 -8.01 21.88 -35.70
CA LEU A 497 -7.51 23.11 -36.32
C LEU A 497 -6.01 23.31 -36.12
N LEU A 498 -5.33 22.40 -35.42
CA LEU A 498 -3.88 22.42 -35.28
C LEU A 498 -3.20 22.06 -36.61
N GLY A 499 -2.01 22.62 -36.83
CA GLY A 499 -1.20 22.37 -38.03
C GLY A 499 -0.84 20.89 -38.23
N PRO A 500 -0.26 20.55 -39.40
CA PRO A 500 0.25 19.20 -39.67
C PRO A 500 1.33 18.83 -38.64
N GLU A 501 1.51 17.53 -38.42
CA GLU A 501 2.58 17.03 -37.58
C GLU A 501 3.94 17.28 -38.25
N GLU A 502 4.81 18.00 -37.55
CA GLU A 502 6.20 18.22 -37.91
C GLU A 502 7.08 17.35 -37.01
N GLU A 503 7.99 16.58 -37.59
CA GLU A 503 8.99 15.86 -36.82
C GLU A 503 9.96 16.82 -36.12
N ILE A 504 10.33 16.50 -34.88
CA ILE A 504 11.35 17.20 -34.11
C ILE A 504 12.67 16.45 -34.30
N PRO A 505 13.59 16.93 -35.17
CA PRO A 505 14.89 16.30 -35.34
C PRO A 505 15.80 16.64 -34.15
N ASP A 506 16.44 15.63 -33.59
CA ASP A 506 17.62 15.78 -32.75
C ASP A 506 18.83 15.42 -33.60
N SER A 507 19.75 16.36 -33.84
CA SER A 507 20.91 16.17 -34.69
C SER A 507 22.20 16.38 -33.90
N GLU A 508 22.92 15.30 -33.63
CA GLU A 508 24.25 15.36 -33.02
C GLU A 508 25.32 15.11 -34.08
N GLY A 509 26.29 16.03 -34.16
CA GLY A 509 27.49 15.89 -34.99
C GLY A 509 28.67 15.43 -34.15
N SER A 510 29.25 14.27 -34.44
CA SER A 510 30.54 13.85 -33.90
C SER A 510 31.65 14.06 -34.92
N THR A 511 32.63 14.91 -34.58
CA THR A 511 33.81 15.13 -35.42
C THR A 511 34.95 14.25 -34.94
N VAL A 512 35.46 13.41 -35.83
CA VAL A 512 36.62 12.56 -35.59
C VAL A 512 37.78 13.05 -36.45
N GLU A 513 38.92 13.30 -35.83
CA GLU A 513 40.16 13.59 -36.56
C GLU A 513 40.77 12.30 -37.09
N THR A 514 41.03 12.27 -38.41
CA THR A 514 41.72 11.16 -39.06
C THR A 514 43.02 11.66 -39.71
N PRO A 515 43.98 10.78 -40.03
CA PRO A 515 45.22 11.15 -40.73
C PRO A 515 45.02 11.81 -42.10
N TYR A 516 43.80 11.79 -42.64
CA TYR A 516 43.44 12.36 -43.94
C TYR A 516 42.52 13.59 -43.84
N GLY A 517 42.23 14.07 -42.62
CA GLY A 517 41.38 15.24 -42.36
C GLY A 517 40.31 15.00 -41.28
N GLN A 518 39.55 16.05 -40.95
CA GLN A 518 38.41 15.96 -40.05
C GLN A 518 37.19 15.39 -40.78
N VAL A 519 36.57 14.36 -40.21
CA VAL A 519 35.31 13.79 -40.68
C VAL A 519 34.24 14.02 -39.61
N THR A 520 33.18 14.75 -39.96
CA THR A 520 32.02 14.97 -39.08
C THR A 520 30.89 14.03 -39.46
N PHE A 521 30.50 13.15 -38.54
CA PHE A 521 29.32 12.29 -38.66
C PHE A 521 28.14 12.97 -37.97
N THR A 522 27.13 13.37 -38.74
CA THR A 522 25.87 13.90 -38.17
C THR A 522 24.85 12.78 -38.13
N SER A 523 24.45 12.38 -36.92
CA SER A 523 23.34 11.45 -36.71
C SER A 523 22.10 12.26 -36.35
N SER A 524 21.05 12.15 -37.15
CA SER A 524 19.74 12.76 -36.88
C SER A 524 18.73 11.70 -36.49
N MET A 525 18.18 11.77 -35.27
CA MET A 525 17.08 10.92 -34.81
C MET A 525 15.84 11.79 -34.57
N SER A 526 14.69 11.36 -35.09
CA SER A 526 13.40 12.01 -34.80
C SER A 526 12.93 11.56 -33.42
N HIS A 527 12.71 12.50 -32.51
CA HIS A 527 12.35 12.22 -31.11
C HIS A 527 10.88 12.50 -30.77
N GLY A 528 10.08 12.95 -31.74
CA GLY A 528 8.66 13.25 -31.54
C GLY A 528 8.06 14.11 -32.64
N THR A 529 6.79 14.48 -32.47
CA THR A 529 6.08 15.38 -33.38
C THR A 529 5.62 16.64 -32.65
N ARG A 530 5.53 17.75 -33.39
CA ARG A 530 4.98 19.02 -32.94
C ARG A 530 3.92 19.50 -33.92
N ARG A 531 3.01 20.37 -33.48
CA ARG A 531 1.91 20.89 -34.30
C ARG A 531 1.73 22.38 -34.03
N GLU A 532 1.61 23.18 -35.09
CA GLU A 532 1.35 24.62 -34.94
C GLU A 532 -0.04 24.88 -34.32
N GLY A 533 -0.14 25.91 -33.48
CA GLY A 533 -1.41 26.35 -32.87
C GLY A 533 -1.48 26.33 -31.35
N PHE A 534 -0.34 26.21 -30.66
CA PHE A 534 -0.26 26.19 -29.19
C PHE A 534 -1.00 27.37 -28.54
N GLU A 535 -0.78 28.60 -28.99
CA GLU A 535 -1.39 29.80 -28.41
C GLU A 535 -2.91 29.75 -28.46
N ARG A 536 -3.50 29.17 -29.51
CA ARG A 536 -4.96 29.01 -29.64
C ARG A 536 -5.50 28.03 -28.58
N VAL A 537 -4.80 26.91 -28.34
CA VAL A 537 -5.17 25.94 -27.31
C VAL A 537 -4.97 26.53 -25.92
N ARG A 538 -3.84 27.21 -25.68
CA ARG A 538 -3.52 27.91 -24.43
C ARG A 538 -4.58 28.93 -24.08
N ASP A 539 -4.98 29.78 -25.02
CA ASP A 539 -5.97 30.84 -24.79
C ASP A 539 -7.35 30.26 -24.48
N LEU A 540 -7.71 29.15 -25.14
CA LEU A 540 -8.90 28.37 -24.84
C LEU A 540 -8.88 27.86 -23.39
N ILE A 541 -7.81 27.16 -23.01
CA ILE A 541 -7.63 26.62 -21.65
C ILE A 541 -7.64 27.75 -20.61
N THR A 542 -6.94 28.85 -20.90
CA THR A 542 -6.84 30.00 -20.00
C THR A 542 -8.21 30.62 -19.73
N ARG A 543 -9.03 30.83 -20.77
CA ARG A 543 -10.40 31.34 -20.63
C ARG A 543 -11.25 30.45 -19.73
N HIS A 544 -11.26 29.14 -19.99
CA HIS A 544 -12.07 28.18 -19.21
C HIS A 544 -11.56 28.04 -17.77
N ARG A 545 -10.25 28.04 -17.56
CA ARG A 545 -9.64 28.00 -16.23
C ARG A 545 -9.96 29.25 -15.41
N ARG A 546 -9.91 30.44 -16.02
CA ARG A 546 -10.27 31.70 -15.36
C ARG A 546 -11.75 31.74 -15.00
N ALA A 547 -12.63 31.34 -15.92
CA ALA A 547 -14.06 31.24 -15.64
C ALA A 547 -14.34 30.26 -14.49
N TRP A 548 -13.70 29.08 -14.50
CA TRP A 548 -13.79 28.13 -13.40
C TRP A 548 -13.27 28.73 -12.08
N ALA A 549 -12.14 29.43 -12.10
CA ALA A 549 -11.55 30.01 -10.90
C ALA A 549 -12.44 31.11 -10.29
N GLU A 550 -12.97 31.99 -11.13
CA GLU A 550 -13.90 33.05 -10.70
C GLU A 550 -15.17 32.46 -10.08
N GLN A 551 -15.72 31.40 -10.67
CA GLN A 551 -16.95 30.78 -10.19
C GLN A 551 -16.74 29.86 -8.99
N HIS A 552 -15.64 29.10 -8.94
CA HIS A 552 -15.50 27.94 -8.07
C HIS A 552 -14.30 27.96 -7.13
N LEU A 553 -13.21 28.70 -7.38
CA LEU A 553 -11.97 28.57 -6.60
C LEU A 553 -12.19 28.81 -5.10
N GLY A 554 -12.97 29.84 -4.74
CA GLY A 554 -13.26 30.15 -3.34
C GLY A 554 -14.03 29.05 -2.62
N ALA A 555 -15.08 28.51 -3.27
CA ALA A 555 -15.88 27.42 -2.73
C ALA A 555 -15.08 26.11 -2.67
N TYR A 556 -14.25 25.86 -3.68
CA TYR A 556 -13.37 24.69 -3.75
C TYR A 556 -12.33 24.70 -2.63
N LEU A 557 -11.61 25.81 -2.43
CA LEU A 557 -10.64 25.92 -1.33
C LEU A 557 -11.32 25.74 0.03
N LYS A 558 -12.54 26.27 0.19
CA LYS A 558 -13.35 26.04 1.39
C LYS A 558 -13.68 24.56 1.58
N HIS A 559 -14.06 23.87 0.51
CA HIS A 559 -14.30 22.44 0.54
C HIS A 559 -13.04 21.66 0.96
N CYS A 560 -11.88 21.94 0.36
CA CYS A 560 -10.63 21.21 0.65
C CYS A 560 -10.25 21.23 2.14
N TRP A 561 -10.17 22.40 2.76
CA TRP A 561 -9.80 22.46 4.18
C TRP A 561 -10.93 21.95 5.08
N ARG A 562 -12.19 22.22 4.73
CA ARG A 562 -13.33 21.83 5.56
C ARG A 562 -13.48 20.32 5.59
N SER A 563 -13.39 19.63 4.46
CA SER A 563 -13.50 18.18 4.41
C SER A 563 -12.39 17.52 5.25
N GLU A 564 -11.14 17.97 5.11
CA GLU A 564 -10.03 17.40 5.88
C GLU A 564 -10.19 17.64 7.39
N LEU A 565 -10.62 18.83 7.82
CA LEU A 565 -10.85 19.13 9.24
C LEU A 565 -12.08 18.40 9.80
N GLU A 566 -13.16 18.27 9.04
CA GLU A 566 -14.35 17.50 9.43
C GLU A 566 -14.03 16.01 9.58
N ASP A 567 -13.19 15.47 8.69
CA ASP A 567 -12.72 14.08 8.78
C ASP A 567 -11.88 13.86 10.04
N VAL A 568 -10.95 14.78 10.34
CA VAL A 568 -10.15 14.74 11.58
C VAL A 568 -11.03 14.82 12.83
N ALA A 569 -12.03 15.71 12.84
CA ALA A 569 -12.97 15.85 13.95
C ALA A 569 -13.80 14.58 14.14
N ARG A 570 -14.30 13.99 13.04
CA ARG A 570 -15.06 12.74 13.07
C ARG A 570 -14.23 11.58 13.61
N ASP A 571 -12.97 11.47 13.18
CA ASP A 571 -12.04 10.45 13.67
C ASP A 571 -11.69 10.66 15.15
N HIS A 572 -11.54 11.91 15.59
CA HIS A 572 -11.36 12.25 17.00
C HIS A 572 -12.57 11.81 17.84
N HIS A 573 -13.79 12.19 17.43
CA HIS A 573 -15.02 11.83 18.12
C HIS A 573 -15.24 10.32 18.14
N ARG A 574 -14.97 9.62 17.04
CA ARG A 574 -15.01 8.16 16.98
C ARG A 574 -14.03 7.53 17.95
N PHE A 575 -12.81 8.05 18.03
CA PHE A 575 -11.81 7.56 18.98
C PHE A 575 -12.29 7.73 20.42
N VAL A 576 -12.79 8.92 20.76
CA VAL A 576 -13.34 9.21 22.09
C VAL A 576 -14.51 8.29 22.40
N ALA A 577 -15.43 8.09 21.45
CA ALA A 577 -16.57 7.20 21.63
C ALA A 577 -16.15 5.74 21.85
N ALA A 578 -15.15 5.27 21.11
CA ALA A 578 -14.65 3.89 21.25
C ALA A 578 -13.79 3.65 22.51
N LYS A 579 -13.10 4.68 23.02
CA LYS A 579 -12.12 4.55 24.12
C LYS A 579 -12.56 5.20 25.43
N GLY A 580 -13.56 6.06 25.42
CA GLY A 580 -14.01 6.87 26.55
C GLY A 580 -12.99 7.92 27.02
N ARG A 581 -12.02 8.27 26.17
CA ARG A 581 -10.99 9.29 26.47
C ARG A 581 -10.41 9.89 25.18
N PRO A 582 -9.89 11.13 25.21
CA PRO A 582 -9.18 11.72 24.08
C PRO A 582 -7.95 10.89 23.65
N PRO A 583 -7.62 10.89 22.35
CA PRO A 583 -6.40 10.26 21.86
C PRO A 583 -5.16 10.95 22.41
N THR A 584 -4.09 10.19 22.64
CA THR A 584 -2.77 10.78 22.85
C THR A 584 -2.30 11.46 21.56
N LEU A 585 -1.31 12.35 21.65
CA LEU A 585 -0.75 13.03 20.47
C LEU A 585 -0.33 12.05 19.37
N THR A 586 0.33 10.95 19.72
CA THR A 586 0.70 9.88 18.78
C THR A 586 -0.50 9.18 18.16
N GLN A 587 -1.60 9.01 18.91
CA GLN A 587 -2.82 8.40 18.40
C GLN A 587 -3.56 9.35 17.46
N PHE A 588 -3.64 10.63 17.81
CA PHE A 588 -4.25 11.69 17.00
C PHE A 588 -3.49 11.90 15.68
N ALA A 589 -2.16 11.96 15.75
CA ALA A 589 -1.31 12.10 14.57
C ALA A 589 -1.55 11.01 13.52
N ARG A 590 -2.03 9.82 13.90
CA ARG A 590 -2.27 8.72 12.95
C ARG A 590 -3.25 9.08 11.84
N PHE A 591 -4.24 9.90 12.15
CA PHE A 591 -5.25 10.37 11.19
C PHE A 591 -5.16 11.88 10.92
N ALA A 592 -4.50 12.65 11.78
CA ALA A 592 -4.43 14.12 11.68
C ALA A 592 -3.20 14.70 10.95
N THR A 593 -2.15 13.90 10.72
CA THR A 593 -0.86 14.40 10.20
C THR A 593 -1.01 15.13 8.85
N THR A 594 -1.78 14.58 7.92
CA THR A 594 -1.98 15.19 6.59
C THR A 594 -2.63 16.56 6.70
N ALA A 595 -3.78 16.65 7.37
CA ALA A 595 -4.48 17.91 7.59
C ALA A 595 -3.62 18.93 8.36
N ALA A 596 -2.82 18.48 9.34
CA ALA A 596 -1.92 19.35 10.08
C ALA A 596 -0.83 19.93 9.16
N ASN A 597 -0.21 19.11 8.31
CA ASN A 597 0.82 19.55 7.37
C ASN A 597 0.24 20.48 6.30
N HIS A 598 -0.98 20.23 5.83
CA HIS A 598 -1.67 21.07 4.85
C HIS A 598 -2.10 22.42 5.41
N TRP A 599 -2.71 22.46 6.60
CA TRP A 599 -3.48 23.63 7.05
C TRP A 599 -2.93 24.32 8.31
N THR A 600 -2.05 23.68 9.07
CA THR A 600 -1.53 24.23 10.33
C THR A 600 0.00 24.19 10.44
N GLY A 601 0.71 23.87 9.35
CA GLY A 601 2.18 23.82 9.32
C GLY A 601 2.76 22.71 10.21
N GLY A 602 2.01 21.61 10.36
CA GLY A 602 2.36 20.50 11.24
C GLY A 602 1.99 20.69 12.70
N SER A 603 1.37 21.82 13.08
CA SER A 603 0.89 22.02 14.45
C SER A 603 -0.40 21.21 14.69
N LEU A 604 -0.26 20.11 15.43
CA LEU A 604 -1.39 19.32 15.92
C LEU A 604 -2.22 20.11 16.94
N GLU A 605 -1.58 20.97 17.73
CA GLU A 605 -2.25 21.87 18.68
C GLU A 605 -3.20 22.85 17.98
N ALA A 606 -2.72 23.55 16.94
CA ALA A 606 -3.57 24.44 16.16
C ALA A 606 -4.70 23.67 15.45
N LEU A 607 -4.47 22.41 15.09
CA LEU A 607 -5.50 21.56 14.50
C LEU A 607 -6.56 21.13 15.54
N TYR A 608 -6.15 20.82 16.77
CA TYR A 608 -7.06 20.60 17.92
C TYR A 608 -7.95 21.84 18.15
N THR A 609 -7.34 23.03 18.21
CA THR A 609 -8.09 24.29 18.32
C THR A 609 -9.07 24.48 17.15
N ALA A 610 -8.64 24.18 15.92
CA ALA A 610 -9.48 24.32 14.73
C ALA A 610 -10.71 23.40 14.74
N ILE A 611 -10.64 22.23 15.38
CA ILE A 611 -11.78 21.31 15.56
C ILE A 611 -12.52 21.49 16.89
N GLY A 612 -12.16 22.50 17.69
CA GLY A 612 -12.83 22.81 18.95
C GLY A 612 -12.49 21.90 20.12
N GLU A 613 -11.36 21.19 20.05
CA GLU A 613 -10.95 20.20 21.04
C GLU A 613 -9.68 20.68 21.78
N PRO A 614 -9.54 20.41 23.08
CA PRO A 614 -8.35 20.79 23.83
C PRO A 614 -7.15 19.91 23.46
N ALA A 615 -6.02 20.53 23.13
CA ALA A 615 -4.80 19.79 22.83
C ALA A 615 -4.27 19.06 24.09
N PRO A 616 -3.95 17.75 24.01
CA PRO A 616 -3.52 16.97 25.17
C PRO A 616 -2.09 17.28 25.63
N SER A 617 -1.25 17.82 24.75
CA SER A 617 0.16 18.13 25.01
C SER A 617 0.75 19.02 23.92
N GLN A 618 1.74 19.84 24.27
CA GLN A 618 2.46 20.68 23.32
C GLN A 618 3.52 19.90 22.54
N GLN A 619 3.73 20.30 21.28
CA GLN A 619 4.82 19.78 20.45
C GLN A 619 6.10 20.58 20.66
N ALA A 620 7.24 19.89 20.70
CA ALA A 620 8.55 20.51 20.68
C ALA A 620 8.84 21.14 19.30
N ARG A 621 9.58 22.26 19.31
CA ARG A 621 10.07 22.95 18.10
C ARG A 621 11.61 22.89 18.09
N PRO A 622 12.20 21.76 17.68
CA PRO A 622 13.66 21.61 17.59
C PRO A 622 14.29 22.65 16.66
N VAL A 623 15.60 22.88 16.85
CA VAL A 623 16.38 23.73 15.95
C VAL A 623 16.37 23.12 14.56
N ARG A 624 15.97 23.91 13.56
CA ARG A 624 15.95 23.47 12.16
C ARG A 624 17.36 23.30 11.61
N LEU A 625 17.64 22.10 11.12
CA LEU A 625 18.86 21.74 10.39
C LEU A 625 18.74 22.13 8.91
N LEU A 626 17.52 22.12 8.37
CA LEU A 626 17.25 22.61 7.03
C LEU A 626 16.98 24.13 7.07
N ARG A 627 17.97 24.93 6.66
CA ARG A 627 17.90 26.40 6.65
C ARG A 627 17.49 27.03 5.30
N GLY A 628 17.30 26.20 4.27
CA GLY A 628 16.94 26.62 2.91
C GLY A 628 16.04 25.59 2.22
N ASP A 629 15.90 25.68 0.90
CA ASP A 629 15.07 24.74 0.15
C ASP A 629 15.65 23.31 0.21
N GLY A 630 14.79 22.32 0.44
CA GLY A 630 15.16 20.90 0.44
C GLY A 630 15.78 20.44 -0.88
N TYR A 631 15.46 21.07 -2.02
CA TYR A 631 16.11 20.77 -3.28
C TYR A 631 17.59 21.19 -3.30
N ASP A 632 17.91 22.39 -2.83
CA ASP A 632 19.29 22.87 -2.82
C ASP A 632 20.12 22.00 -1.86
N MET A 633 19.54 21.61 -0.72
CA MET A 633 20.14 20.64 0.20
C MET A 633 20.36 19.28 -0.47
N ALA A 634 19.35 18.68 -1.11
CA ALA A 634 19.50 17.40 -1.79
C ALA A 634 20.55 17.48 -2.91
N ARG A 635 20.59 18.56 -3.68
CA ARG A 635 21.62 18.78 -4.71
C ARG A 635 23.03 18.84 -4.11
N GLN A 636 23.20 19.55 -2.99
CA GLN A 636 24.48 19.60 -2.27
C GLN A 636 24.89 18.22 -1.73
N VAL A 637 23.93 17.45 -1.19
CA VAL A 637 24.17 16.07 -0.75
C VAL A 637 24.57 15.19 -1.94
N TYR A 638 23.86 15.28 -3.06
CA TYR A 638 24.18 14.54 -4.28
C TYR A 638 25.62 14.81 -4.73
N GLN A 639 26.01 16.08 -4.80
CA GLN A 639 27.38 16.48 -5.13
C GLN A 639 28.39 15.99 -4.09
N GLY A 640 28.07 16.09 -2.80
CA GLY A 640 28.91 15.64 -1.69
C GLY A 640 29.13 14.12 -1.67
N LEU A 641 28.17 13.33 -2.17
CA LEU A 641 28.31 11.88 -2.33
C LEU A 641 29.06 11.49 -3.62
N GLY A 642 29.54 12.46 -4.40
CA GLY A 642 30.25 12.24 -5.67
C GLY A 642 29.33 12.12 -6.89
N GLY A 643 28.09 12.60 -6.78
CA GLY A 643 27.12 12.65 -7.87
C GLY A 643 27.54 13.61 -8.98
N LYS A 644 27.30 13.22 -10.23
CA LYS A 644 27.65 13.97 -11.44
C LYS A 644 26.42 14.13 -12.34
N PRO A 645 26.34 15.18 -13.18
CA PRO A 645 25.35 15.23 -14.25
C PRO A 645 25.53 14.03 -15.19
N ILE A 646 24.43 13.42 -15.63
CA ILE A 646 24.46 12.36 -16.64
C ILE A 646 24.32 13.01 -18.01
N ASP A 647 25.30 12.81 -18.89
CA ASP A 647 25.23 13.20 -20.30
C ASP A 647 24.70 12.05 -21.18
N HIS A 648 24.44 12.33 -22.46
CA HIS A 648 23.90 11.35 -23.40
C HIS A 648 24.85 10.15 -23.57
N ASP A 649 26.16 10.41 -23.62
CA ASP A 649 27.18 9.38 -23.78
C ASP A 649 27.21 8.42 -22.59
N THR A 650 27.17 8.93 -21.36
CA THR A 650 27.08 8.13 -20.14
C THR A 650 25.79 7.32 -20.10
N TRP A 651 24.67 7.93 -20.52
CA TRP A 651 23.36 7.26 -20.55
C TRP A 651 23.33 6.08 -21.52
N VAL A 652 23.93 6.22 -22.71
CA VAL A 652 23.88 5.21 -23.77
C VAL A 652 25.00 4.18 -23.63
N ASN A 653 26.21 4.62 -23.27
CA ASN A 653 27.42 3.81 -23.32
C ASN A 653 27.92 3.34 -21.95
N GLN A 654 27.41 3.89 -20.84
CA GLN A 654 27.85 3.56 -19.47
C GLN A 654 26.66 3.27 -18.52
N PRO A 655 25.95 2.14 -18.69
CA PRO A 655 24.76 1.82 -17.90
C PRO A 655 25.05 1.64 -16.41
N GLU A 656 26.24 1.17 -16.03
CA GLU A 656 26.64 1.00 -14.63
C GLU A 656 26.81 2.36 -13.92
N GLU A 657 27.44 3.34 -14.57
CA GLU A 657 27.58 4.68 -14.01
C GLU A 657 26.22 5.39 -13.96
N THR A 658 25.37 5.20 -14.99
CA THR A 658 23.98 5.69 -14.97
C THR A 658 23.23 5.14 -13.74
N GLN A 659 23.29 3.83 -13.51
CA GLN A 659 22.66 3.19 -12.35
C GLN A 659 23.20 3.73 -11.02
N ARG A 660 24.51 3.95 -10.93
CA ARG A 660 25.16 4.55 -9.76
C ARG A 660 24.65 5.97 -9.49
N GLN A 661 24.54 6.81 -10.51
CA GLN A 661 24.01 8.17 -10.38
C GLN A 661 22.53 8.17 -9.93
N TRP A 662 21.72 7.22 -10.41
CA TRP A 662 20.35 7.01 -9.92
C TRP A 662 20.30 6.67 -8.42
N GLN A 663 21.17 5.79 -7.95
CA GLN A 663 21.26 5.43 -6.53
C GLN A 663 21.68 6.63 -5.68
N LEU A 664 22.67 7.42 -6.13
CA LEU A 664 23.10 8.64 -5.45
C LEU A 664 22.00 9.70 -5.39
N SER A 665 21.25 9.91 -6.47
CA SER A 665 20.10 10.83 -6.51
C SER A 665 19.00 10.44 -5.52
N ARG A 666 18.73 9.13 -5.40
CA ARG A 666 17.79 8.60 -4.42
C ARG A 666 18.27 8.81 -2.98
N LEU A 667 19.56 8.54 -2.70
CA LEU A 667 20.15 8.79 -1.39
C LEU A 667 20.09 10.27 -1.00
N ALA A 668 20.41 11.16 -1.94
CA ALA A 668 20.31 12.60 -1.75
C ALA A 668 18.87 13.05 -1.43
N THR A 669 17.88 12.49 -2.12
CA THR A 669 16.47 12.78 -1.87
C THR A 669 16.02 12.28 -0.48
N GLU A 670 16.41 11.05 -0.12
CA GLU A 670 16.08 10.46 1.19
C GLU A 670 16.83 11.13 2.35
N SER A 671 17.94 11.81 2.09
CA SER A 671 18.67 12.58 3.10
C SER A 671 17.83 13.70 3.74
N LEU A 672 16.82 14.20 3.04
CA LEU A 672 15.90 15.18 3.61
C LEU A 672 15.06 14.57 4.74
N ARG A 673 14.64 13.30 4.58
CA ARG A 673 13.99 12.54 5.65
C ARG A 673 14.96 12.24 6.80
N TYR A 674 16.25 12.04 6.51
CA TYR A 674 17.28 11.91 7.55
C TYR A 674 17.32 13.15 8.44
N LEU A 675 17.36 14.34 7.83
CA LEU A 675 17.38 15.61 8.56
C LEU A 675 16.13 15.80 9.42
N GLN A 676 14.95 15.51 8.89
CA GLN A 676 13.71 15.56 9.66
C GLN A 676 13.71 14.59 10.85
N LEU A 677 14.26 13.38 10.68
CA LEU A 677 14.40 12.42 11.77
C LEU A 677 15.41 12.90 12.82
N GLN A 678 16.53 13.50 12.38
CA GLN A 678 17.52 14.06 13.30
C GLN A 678 16.95 15.21 14.13
N GLU A 679 16.19 16.11 13.51
CA GLU A 679 15.46 17.18 14.21
C GLU A 679 14.45 16.59 15.21
N ALA A 680 13.67 15.59 14.80
CA ALA A 680 12.68 14.96 15.66
C ALA A 680 13.28 14.21 16.86
N LEU A 681 14.42 13.52 16.65
CA LEU A 681 15.11 12.72 17.67
C LEU A 681 16.04 13.56 18.55
N GLY A 682 16.44 14.75 18.11
CA GLY A 682 17.47 15.58 18.74
C GLY A 682 18.89 15.02 18.60
N LYS A 683 19.09 13.96 17.81
CA LYS A 683 20.37 13.29 17.56
C LYS A 683 20.38 12.64 16.18
N PRO A 684 21.56 12.41 15.56
CA PRO A 684 21.65 11.67 14.30
C PRO A 684 20.95 10.31 14.40
N PRO A 685 20.02 9.97 13.48
CA PRO A 685 19.35 8.67 13.50
C PRO A 685 20.33 7.54 13.20
N THR A 686 20.05 6.36 13.73
CA THR A 686 20.73 5.11 13.36
C THR A 686 20.30 4.63 11.97
N ALA A 687 21.09 3.75 11.36
CA ALA A 687 20.78 3.14 10.05
C ALA A 687 19.39 2.48 10.04
N MET A 688 19.04 1.78 11.14
CA MET A 688 17.74 1.14 11.32
C MET A 688 16.58 2.13 11.47
N GLU A 689 16.75 3.22 12.24
CA GLU A 689 15.73 4.27 12.42
C GLU A 689 15.47 5.03 11.10
N PHE A 690 16.52 5.30 10.34
CA PHE A 690 16.40 5.90 9.00
C PHE A 690 15.75 4.94 8.00
N GLY A 691 16.04 3.65 8.11
CA GLY A 691 15.62 2.64 7.14
C GLY A 691 16.62 2.46 6.00
N ALA A 692 17.92 2.57 6.30
CA ALA A 692 19.04 2.42 5.36
C ALA A 692 18.98 1.12 4.55
N GLN A 693 18.45 0.05 5.15
CA GLN A 693 18.28 -1.27 4.53
C GLN A 693 17.29 -1.29 3.35
N ARG A 694 16.47 -0.24 3.19
CA ARG A 694 15.51 -0.09 2.08
C ARG A 694 16.12 0.62 0.87
N LEU A 695 17.33 1.14 1.02
CA LEU A 695 18.03 1.91 0.00
C LEU A 695 19.10 1.04 -0.66
N THR A 696 19.33 1.30 -1.94
CA THR A 696 20.42 0.67 -2.67
C THR A 696 21.64 1.56 -2.57
N TRP A 697 22.78 0.96 -2.20
CA TRP A 697 24.02 1.67 -1.93
C TRP A 697 25.00 1.47 -3.09
N PRO A 698 25.52 2.54 -3.72
CA PRO A 698 26.41 2.44 -4.89
C PRO A 698 27.84 1.98 -4.57
N TRP A 699 28.18 1.80 -3.30
CA TRP A 699 29.52 1.40 -2.87
C TRP A 699 29.67 -0.13 -2.84
N PRO A 700 30.88 -0.68 -3.11
CA PRO A 700 31.13 -2.12 -3.03
C PRO A 700 30.81 -2.73 -1.66
N GLY A 701 31.10 -2.01 -0.56
CA GLY A 701 30.72 -2.41 0.80
C GLY A 701 29.25 -2.15 1.16
N GLY A 702 28.44 -1.70 0.20
CA GLY A 702 27.01 -1.43 0.36
C GLY A 702 26.73 -0.41 1.46
N GLU A 703 25.79 -0.76 2.35
CA GLU A 703 25.40 0.08 3.50
C GLU A 703 26.57 0.34 4.45
N ALA A 704 27.43 -0.66 4.70
CA ALA A 704 28.50 -0.55 5.69
C ALA A 704 29.53 0.52 5.31
N GLU A 705 29.77 0.71 4.02
CA GLU A 705 30.67 1.73 3.48
C GLU A 705 29.95 3.06 3.23
N GLY A 706 28.75 3.02 2.66
CA GLY A 706 28.03 4.24 2.28
C GLY A 706 27.40 5.00 3.45
N TRP A 707 26.99 4.32 4.52
CA TRP A 707 26.31 4.94 5.65
C TRP A 707 27.18 5.99 6.37
N PRO A 708 28.45 5.72 6.74
CA PRO A 708 29.34 6.73 7.30
C PRO A 708 29.57 7.94 6.38
N ILE A 709 29.67 7.70 5.06
CA ILE A 709 29.88 8.77 4.06
C ILE A 709 28.67 9.72 4.05
N LEU A 710 27.45 9.17 4.01
CA LEU A 710 26.23 9.97 4.05
C LEU A 710 26.15 10.82 5.34
N GLN A 711 26.43 10.23 6.49
CA GLN A 711 26.44 10.96 7.77
C GLN A 711 27.46 12.09 7.78
N HIS A 712 28.66 11.85 7.24
CA HIS A 712 29.71 12.87 7.15
C HIS A 712 29.29 14.03 6.26
N VAL A 713 28.76 13.76 5.07
CA VAL A 713 28.27 14.81 4.15
C VAL A 713 27.19 15.65 4.81
N LEU A 714 26.22 15.01 5.48
CA LEU A 714 25.13 15.72 6.16
C LEU A 714 25.62 16.53 7.36
N ALA A 715 26.54 16.01 8.16
CA ALA A 715 27.12 16.74 9.29
C ALA A 715 27.89 17.99 8.83
N THR A 716 28.61 17.89 7.71
CA THR A 716 29.32 19.01 7.09
C THR A 716 28.34 20.07 6.58
N LEU A 717 27.30 19.67 5.85
CA LEU A 717 26.33 20.60 5.27
C LEU A 717 25.44 21.29 6.32
N THR A 718 25.16 20.63 7.44
CA THR A 718 24.33 21.18 8.52
C THR A 718 25.13 21.88 9.62
N GLY A 719 26.46 21.80 9.56
CA GLY A 719 27.35 22.36 10.59
C GLY A 719 27.25 21.65 11.95
N THR A 720 26.74 20.41 11.98
CA THR A 720 26.63 19.60 13.22
C THR A 720 27.85 18.69 13.45
N GLY A 721 28.87 18.78 12.61
CA GLY A 721 30.10 18.00 12.75
C GLY A 721 31.03 18.54 13.85
N THR A 722 31.34 17.70 14.84
CA THR A 722 32.59 17.82 15.61
C THR A 722 33.76 17.37 14.75
N ASP A 723 34.84 18.15 14.80
CA ASP A 723 36.13 17.88 14.15
C ASP A 723 36.62 16.44 14.45
N LEU A 724 36.52 15.56 13.46
CA LEU A 724 37.11 14.22 13.49
C LEU A 724 38.25 14.16 12.47
N SER A 725 39.22 15.07 12.63
CA SER A 725 40.56 14.90 12.07
C SER A 725 41.32 13.88 12.91
N ALA A 726 41.04 12.59 12.73
CA ALA A 726 41.98 11.50 13.02
C ALA A 726 41.41 10.15 12.58
N THR A 727 41.77 9.72 11.36
CA THR A 727 42.40 8.41 11.06
C THR A 727 42.17 8.08 9.59
N ALA A 728 43.15 8.45 8.76
CA ALA A 728 43.34 7.76 7.50
C ALA A 728 43.81 6.32 7.77
N PRO A 729 43.50 5.38 6.87
CA PRO A 729 44.57 4.51 6.40
C PRO A 729 44.65 4.46 4.87
N HIS A 730 45.84 4.83 4.41
CA HIS A 730 46.67 4.29 3.33
C HIS A 730 46.13 4.06 1.89
N SER A 731 46.88 4.71 0.99
CA SER A 731 46.99 4.58 -0.47
C SER A 731 47.05 3.15 -1.05
N PRO A 732 46.74 3.01 -2.36
CA PRO A 732 46.46 1.74 -3.03
C PRO A 732 47.74 0.98 -3.43
N ALA A 733 47.69 -0.34 -3.37
CA ALA A 733 48.66 -1.23 -4.01
C ALA A 733 48.14 -1.68 -5.38
N ALA A 734 49.03 -1.67 -6.38
CA ALA A 734 48.82 -2.05 -7.77
C ALA A 734 48.43 -3.54 -7.95
N PRO A 735 47.85 -3.94 -9.11
CA PRO A 735 47.08 -5.17 -9.23
C PRO A 735 47.99 -6.40 -9.38
N ALA A 736 47.66 -7.46 -8.66
CA ALA A 736 48.14 -8.80 -8.94
C ALA A 736 47.36 -9.36 -10.14
N ARG A 737 48.09 -9.84 -11.15
CA ARG A 737 47.55 -10.65 -12.25
C ARG A 737 46.87 -11.88 -11.66
N SER A 738 45.58 -12.06 -11.93
CA SER A 738 44.87 -13.30 -11.64
C SER A 738 44.84 -14.14 -12.91
N GLU A 739 45.43 -15.32 -12.79
CA GLU A 739 45.38 -16.39 -13.78
C GLU A 739 43.94 -16.90 -13.92
N GLU A 740 43.48 -17.00 -15.17
CA GLU A 740 42.19 -17.59 -15.53
C GLU A 740 42.15 -19.06 -15.12
N THR A 741 41.23 -19.40 -14.22
CA THR A 741 40.78 -20.78 -13.99
C THR A 741 39.26 -20.79 -13.77
N GLY A 742 38.51 -21.18 -14.80
CA GLY A 742 37.19 -21.83 -14.71
C GLY A 742 36.09 -21.24 -13.81
N ALA A 743 36.06 -19.94 -13.52
CA ALA A 743 35.05 -19.34 -12.64
C ALA A 743 33.75 -18.99 -13.40
N ARG A 744 32.60 -19.41 -12.86
CA ARG A 744 31.26 -19.04 -13.36
C ARG A 744 31.07 -17.52 -13.31
N ARG A 745 30.62 -16.90 -14.40
CA ARG A 745 30.44 -15.44 -14.48
C ARG A 745 29.13 -15.01 -13.79
N PRO A 746 29.16 -14.18 -12.74
CA PRO A 746 27.95 -13.72 -12.07
C PRO A 746 27.20 -12.67 -12.92
N LEU A 747 25.86 -12.73 -12.89
CA LEU A 747 24.95 -11.74 -13.48
C LEU A 747 24.26 -10.96 -12.35
N ALA A 748 24.20 -9.63 -12.49
CA ALA A 748 23.35 -8.79 -11.65
C ALA A 748 21.90 -8.84 -12.12
N LYS A 749 20.94 -8.55 -11.24
CA LYS A 749 19.51 -8.43 -11.62
C LYS A 749 19.35 -7.42 -12.77
N GLY A 750 18.67 -7.82 -13.84
CA GLY A 750 18.47 -7.05 -15.07
C GLY A 750 19.61 -7.19 -16.10
N ALA A 751 20.79 -7.69 -15.70
CA ALA A 751 21.89 -7.93 -16.62
C ALA A 751 21.53 -9.03 -17.63
N ASN A 752 22.03 -8.88 -18.85
CA ASN A 752 21.86 -9.88 -19.89
C ASN A 752 23.18 -10.16 -20.61
N THR A 753 23.30 -11.35 -21.16
CA THR A 753 24.46 -11.77 -21.95
C THR A 753 24.00 -12.56 -23.17
N ALA A 754 24.77 -12.48 -24.25
CA ALA A 754 24.57 -13.36 -25.39
C ALA A 754 24.78 -14.81 -24.98
N VAL A 755 23.93 -15.70 -25.49
CA VAL A 755 24.06 -17.15 -25.37
C VAL A 755 24.02 -17.75 -26.78
N THR A 756 24.73 -18.84 -26.98
CA THR A 756 24.76 -19.57 -28.26
C THR A 756 23.40 -20.26 -28.49
N THR A 757 23.01 -20.43 -29.76
CA THR A 757 21.77 -21.15 -30.11
C THR A 757 21.97 -22.67 -29.98
N GLU A 758 22.04 -23.15 -28.75
CA GLU A 758 22.24 -24.56 -28.39
C GLU A 758 21.51 -24.89 -27.07
N PRO A 759 21.48 -26.17 -26.63
CA PRO A 759 20.86 -26.54 -25.36
C PRO A 759 21.40 -25.74 -24.17
N THR A 760 20.50 -25.02 -23.51
CA THR A 760 20.80 -24.15 -22.36
C THR A 760 20.11 -24.69 -21.13
N THR A 761 20.89 -24.99 -20.10
CA THR A 761 20.39 -25.55 -18.84
C THR A 761 20.43 -24.49 -17.75
N VAL A 762 19.31 -24.28 -17.05
CA VAL A 762 19.18 -23.43 -15.87
C VAL A 762 18.93 -24.33 -14.67
N ARG A 763 19.89 -24.41 -13.75
CA ARG A 763 19.79 -25.15 -12.49
C ARG A 763 19.53 -24.19 -11.35
N ILE A 764 18.56 -24.50 -10.51
CA ILE A 764 18.20 -23.72 -9.33
C ILE A 764 18.72 -24.42 -8.07
N THR A 765 19.51 -23.72 -7.26
CA THR A 765 19.91 -24.20 -5.93
C THR A 765 19.24 -23.32 -4.89
N ALA A 766 18.49 -23.89 -3.95
CA ALA A 766 17.80 -23.15 -2.90
C ALA A 766 18.30 -23.51 -1.49
N THR A 767 18.21 -22.55 -0.58
CA THR A 767 18.41 -22.72 0.87
C THR A 767 17.18 -22.20 1.61
N GLY A 768 16.74 -22.90 2.66
CA GLY A 768 15.50 -22.58 3.36
C GLY A 768 14.34 -23.46 2.92
N ALA A 769 13.20 -22.87 2.57
CA ALA A 769 12.04 -23.60 2.06
C ALA A 769 12.36 -24.31 0.73
N PRO A 770 11.82 -25.51 0.49
CA PRO A 770 11.95 -26.17 -0.81
C PRO A 770 11.24 -25.37 -1.90
N VAL A 771 11.77 -25.45 -3.13
CA VAL A 771 11.27 -24.71 -4.29
C VAL A 771 10.99 -25.65 -5.45
N ASP A 772 9.97 -25.31 -6.23
CA ASP A 772 9.65 -25.95 -7.51
C ASP A 772 10.12 -25.05 -8.68
N VAL A 773 10.59 -25.69 -9.75
CA VAL A 773 11.02 -25.03 -10.99
C VAL A 773 10.00 -25.27 -12.09
N SER A 774 9.65 -24.23 -12.84
CA SER A 774 8.83 -24.33 -14.07
C SER A 774 9.36 -23.39 -15.15
N ALA A 775 8.86 -23.54 -16.38
CA ALA A 775 9.21 -22.67 -17.50
C ALA A 775 7.97 -22.29 -18.30
N VAL A 776 7.93 -21.06 -18.83
CA VAL A 776 6.82 -20.55 -19.65
C VAL A 776 7.35 -20.05 -20.98
N LEU A 777 6.76 -20.53 -22.08
CA LEU A 777 7.08 -20.08 -23.44
C LEU A 777 6.17 -18.89 -23.81
N LEU A 778 6.78 -17.77 -24.22
CA LEU A 778 6.09 -16.50 -24.45
C LEU A 778 6.26 -16.03 -25.89
N THR A 779 5.17 -15.56 -26.48
CA THR A 779 5.14 -14.89 -27.79
C THR A 779 5.74 -13.48 -27.72
N LEU A 780 5.88 -12.80 -28.87
CA LEU A 780 6.31 -11.39 -28.93
C LEU A 780 5.46 -10.43 -28.10
N ASN A 781 4.20 -10.80 -27.80
CA ASN A 781 3.30 -10.01 -26.97
C ASN A 781 3.51 -10.23 -25.46
N GLY A 782 4.49 -11.05 -25.07
CA GLY A 782 4.74 -11.42 -23.67
C GLY A 782 3.66 -12.33 -23.08
N LYS A 783 2.94 -13.08 -23.92
CA LYS A 783 1.83 -13.97 -23.54
C LYS A 783 2.03 -15.37 -24.09
N VAL A 784 1.50 -16.37 -23.40
CA VAL A 784 1.43 -17.77 -23.90
C VAL A 784 0.49 -17.90 -25.11
N ARG A 785 0.69 -18.93 -25.94
CA ARG A 785 -0.24 -19.28 -27.02
C ARG A 785 -1.41 -20.09 -26.48
N SER A 786 -1.13 -20.96 -25.52
CA SER A 786 -2.10 -21.79 -24.79
C SER A 786 -1.49 -22.26 -23.46
N ASP A 787 -2.29 -22.89 -22.60
CA ASP A 787 -1.82 -23.40 -21.31
C ASP A 787 -0.73 -24.50 -21.43
N GLN A 788 -0.57 -25.11 -22.61
CA GLN A 788 0.51 -26.08 -22.89
C GLN A 788 1.91 -25.44 -22.88
N ASP A 789 2.00 -24.11 -23.04
CA ASP A 789 3.27 -23.37 -22.98
C ASP A 789 3.82 -23.21 -21.56
N LEU A 790 3.08 -23.67 -20.54
CA LEU A 790 3.58 -23.86 -19.17
C LEU A 790 4.16 -25.27 -19.02
N VAL A 791 5.48 -25.35 -18.86
CA VAL A 791 6.25 -26.60 -18.66
C VAL A 791 6.62 -26.75 -17.19
N PHE A 792 6.19 -27.84 -16.56
CA PHE A 792 6.34 -28.10 -15.13
C PHE A 792 6.31 -29.61 -14.86
N TYR A 793 6.40 -30.07 -13.61
CA TYR A 793 6.60 -31.50 -13.32
C TYR A 793 5.53 -32.46 -13.92
N ASN A 794 4.25 -32.04 -14.04
CA ASN A 794 3.18 -32.85 -14.67
C ASN A 794 3.09 -32.67 -16.19
N HIS A 795 3.73 -31.62 -16.73
CA HIS A 795 3.91 -31.42 -18.16
C HIS A 795 5.41 -31.16 -18.44
N PRO A 796 6.27 -32.20 -18.29
CA PRO A 796 7.70 -32.00 -18.08
C PRO A 796 8.46 -31.60 -19.35
N SER A 797 7.83 -31.57 -20.52
CA SER A 797 8.46 -31.11 -21.75
C SER A 797 7.45 -30.59 -22.78
N HIS A 798 7.77 -29.46 -23.41
CA HIS A 798 7.02 -28.88 -24.52
C HIS A 798 7.96 -28.05 -25.42
N ASP A 799 7.83 -28.14 -26.74
CA ASP A 799 8.50 -27.30 -27.74
C ASP A 799 9.98 -26.96 -27.46
N GLY A 800 10.79 -28.01 -27.21
CA GLY A 800 12.23 -27.88 -26.98
C GLY A 800 12.62 -27.49 -25.54
N VAL A 801 11.64 -27.23 -24.66
CA VAL A 801 11.84 -26.98 -23.22
C VAL A 801 11.50 -28.23 -22.42
N ARG A 802 12.32 -28.56 -21.42
CA ARG A 802 12.11 -29.66 -20.49
C ARG A 802 12.42 -29.21 -19.05
N VAL A 803 11.60 -29.62 -18.11
CA VAL A 803 11.79 -29.37 -16.67
C VAL A 803 11.93 -30.70 -15.94
N GLY A 804 12.81 -30.77 -14.94
CA GLY A 804 12.97 -31.94 -14.09
C GLY A 804 13.72 -31.60 -12.80
N GLY A 805 13.07 -31.84 -11.65
CA GLY A 805 13.63 -31.51 -10.34
C GLY A 805 13.96 -30.02 -10.23
N ASP A 806 15.22 -29.73 -9.95
CA ASP A 806 15.78 -28.38 -9.76
C ASP A 806 16.23 -27.70 -11.06
N THR A 807 15.92 -28.28 -12.22
CA THR A 807 16.52 -27.91 -13.50
C THR A 807 15.49 -27.68 -14.61
N ALA A 808 15.69 -26.62 -15.40
CA ALA A 808 14.99 -26.37 -16.67
C ALA A 808 16.01 -26.32 -17.82
N THR A 809 15.78 -27.09 -18.88
CA THR A 809 16.63 -27.14 -20.08
C THR A 809 15.83 -26.70 -21.30
N ALA A 810 16.35 -25.75 -22.06
CA ALA A 810 15.78 -25.29 -23.32
C ALA A 810 16.76 -25.54 -24.48
N ASP A 811 16.38 -26.37 -25.45
CA ASP A 811 17.08 -26.48 -26.73
C ASP A 811 16.67 -25.32 -27.64
N LEU A 812 17.48 -24.25 -27.61
CA LEU A 812 17.22 -23.00 -28.32
C LEU A 812 17.15 -23.14 -29.85
N SER A 813 17.62 -24.26 -30.40
CA SER A 813 17.52 -24.60 -31.82
C SER A 813 16.16 -25.19 -32.22
N LEU A 814 15.44 -25.76 -31.26
CA LEU A 814 14.13 -26.40 -31.45
C LEU A 814 12.95 -25.50 -31.08
N ILE A 815 13.22 -24.32 -30.50
CA ILE A 815 12.16 -23.39 -30.11
C ILE A 815 11.49 -22.80 -31.36
N PRO A 816 10.16 -22.87 -31.47
CA PRO A 816 9.40 -22.30 -32.57
C PRO A 816 9.64 -20.80 -32.80
N GLY A 817 9.45 -20.34 -34.04
CA GLY A 817 9.73 -18.95 -34.43
C GLY A 817 8.74 -17.91 -33.89
N ASP A 818 7.54 -18.35 -33.52
CA ASP A 818 6.48 -17.56 -32.87
C ASP A 818 6.73 -17.36 -31.36
N ILE A 819 7.65 -18.12 -30.75
CA ILE A 819 8.11 -17.92 -29.37
C ILE A 819 9.29 -16.95 -29.33
N ALA A 820 9.11 -15.86 -28.58
CA ALA A 820 10.08 -14.79 -28.43
C ALA A 820 10.95 -14.94 -27.17
N SER A 821 10.41 -15.50 -26.09
CA SER A 821 11.16 -15.74 -24.85
C SER A 821 10.67 -16.97 -24.06
N ILE A 822 11.53 -17.45 -23.16
CA ILE A 822 11.30 -18.55 -22.24
C ILE A 822 11.64 -18.03 -20.84
N ALA A 823 10.65 -17.92 -19.97
CA ALA A 823 10.83 -17.49 -18.58
C ALA A 823 10.96 -18.72 -17.68
N VAL A 824 12.06 -18.84 -16.93
CA VAL A 824 12.27 -19.86 -15.89
C VAL A 824 11.77 -19.30 -14.56
N ILE A 825 10.85 -20.01 -13.93
CA ILE A 825 10.13 -19.60 -12.73
C ILE A 825 10.56 -20.48 -11.55
N VAL A 826 10.72 -19.86 -10.39
CA VAL A 826 10.97 -20.52 -9.12
C VAL A 826 9.82 -20.17 -8.18
N SER A 827 9.17 -21.18 -7.61
CA SER A 827 8.07 -21.01 -6.65
C SER A 827 8.38 -21.75 -5.37
N ILE A 828 8.06 -21.16 -4.22
CA ILE A 828 8.14 -21.86 -2.93
C ILE A 828 7.10 -22.96 -2.91
N ASP A 829 7.51 -24.16 -2.47
CA ASP A 829 6.58 -25.22 -2.13
C ASP A 829 5.89 -24.86 -0.81
N LEU A 830 4.79 -24.12 -0.93
CA LEU A 830 3.96 -23.71 0.20
C LEU A 830 3.23 -24.91 0.84
N GLU A 831 3.20 -26.09 0.22
CA GLU A 831 2.72 -27.31 0.88
C GLU A 831 3.73 -27.82 1.91
N ALA A 832 5.02 -27.66 1.62
CA ALA A 832 6.10 -27.97 2.55
C ALA A 832 6.30 -26.87 3.60
N GLN A 833 6.08 -25.59 3.24
CA GLN A 833 6.21 -24.46 4.16
C GLN A 833 5.33 -23.24 3.75
N PRO A 834 4.09 -23.05 4.25
CA PRO A 834 3.06 -22.12 3.75
C PRO A 834 3.15 -20.71 4.29
N THR A 835 4.07 -20.49 5.23
CA THR A 835 4.43 -19.13 5.67
C THR A 835 5.77 -18.72 5.11
N ALA A 836 6.44 -19.61 4.35
CA ALA A 836 7.68 -19.26 3.70
C ALA A 836 7.40 -18.30 2.55
N VAL A 837 8.21 -17.27 2.53
CA VAL A 837 8.32 -16.30 1.46
C VAL A 837 9.79 -16.24 1.09
N PHE A 838 10.10 -15.79 -0.12
CA PHE A 838 11.47 -15.47 -0.44
C PHE A 838 11.86 -14.29 0.45
N ASP A 839 12.90 -14.47 1.27
CA ASP A 839 13.36 -13.50 2.25
C ASP A 839 14.81 -13.81 2.66
N GLN A 840 15.21 -13.45 3.88
CA GLN A 840 16.55 -13.75 4.40
C GLN A 840 16.76 -15.23 4.80
N HIS A 841 15.68 -16.01 4.92
CA HIS A 841 15.68 -17.41 5.33
C HIS A 841 15.46 -18.36 4.14
N THR A 842 14.75 -17.93 3.09
CA THR A 842 14.57 -18.69 1.85
C THR A 842 15.20 -17.96 0.66
N LEU A 843 16.33 -18.49 0.18
CA LEU A 843 17.13 -17.92 -0.92
C LEU A 843 17.30 -18.95 -2.04
N TRP A 844 17.59 -18.48 -3.25
CA TRP A 844 17.93 -19.35 -4.38
C TRP A 844 19.01 -18.73 -5.27
N GLN A 845 19.68 -19.57 -6.05
CA GLN A 845 20.65 -19.19 -7.08
C GLN A 845 20.34 -19.96 -8.37
N ALA A 846 20.35 -19.28 -9.51
CA ALA A 846 20.26 -19.89 -10.83
C ALA A 846 21.64 -19.97 -11.48
N ASP A 847 22.05 -21.16 -11.87
CA ASP A 847 23.25 -21.41 -12.68
C ASP A 847 22.84 -21.77 -14.11
N ILE A 848 23.33 -21.02 -15.10
CA ILE A 848 23.05 -21.23 -16.52
C ILE A 848 24.28 -21.84 -17.19
N THR A 849 24.12 -22.96 -17.88
CA THR A 849 25.22 -23.66 -18.57
C THR A 849 24.88 -24.02 -20.01
N GLN A 850 25.88 -23.96 -20.89
CA GLN A 850 25.80 -24.43 -22.28
C GLN A 850 27.01 -25.32 -22.66
N PRO A 851 26.86 -26.26 -23.62
CA PRO A 851 27.96 -27.09 -24.13
C PRO A 851 29.16 -26.32 -24.68
N SER A 852 28.97 -25.11 -25.22
CA SER A 852 30.06 -24.22 -25.66
C SER A 852 30.97 -23.71 -24.54
N GLY A 853 30.65 -24.00 -23.28
CA GLY A 853 31.43 -23.59 -22.11
C GLY A 853 30.88 -22.35 -21.41
N THR A 854 29.76 -21.77 -21.86
CA THR A 854 29.06 -20.69 -21.15
C THR A 854 28.66 -21.17 -19.75
N GLN A 855 29.13 -20.48 -18.71
CA GLN A 855 28.72 -20.72 -17.32
C GLN A 855 28.41 -19.38 -16.64
N LEU A 856 27.13 -19.16 -16.33
CA LEU A 856 26.63 -17.94 -15.71
C LEU A 856 26.00 -18.30 -14.36
N SER A 857 26.04 -17.37 -13.40
CA SER A 857 25.34 -17.54 -12.14
C SER A 857 24.54 -16.28 -11.80
N PHE A 858 23.37 -16.44 -11.20
CA PHE A 858 22.53 -15.34 -10.74
C PHE A 858 21.96 -15.68 -9.37
N ALA A 859 22.24 -14.83 -8.39
CA ALA A 859 21.56 -14.83 -7.10
C ALA A 859 20.82 -13.49 -6.95
N PRO A 860 19.49 -13.47 -6.80
CA PRO A 860 18.75 -12.24 -6.58
C PRO A 860 19.08 -11.64 -5.21
N GLY A 861 18.82 -10.35 -5.05
CA GLY A 861 18.77 -9.72 -3.73
C GLY A 861 17.59 -10.24 -2.91
N ARG A 862 17.59 -9.93 -1.60
CA ARG A 862 16.53 -10.35 -0.68
C ARG A 862 15.19 -9.76 -1.10
N PHE A 863 14.18 -10.61 -1.13
CA PHE A 863 12.78 -10.23 -1.31
C PHE A 863 12.21 -9.77 0.05
N SER A 864 11.19 -8.90 0.04
CA SER A 864 10.73 -8.21 1.27
C SER A 864 9.24 -7.88 1.32
N SER A 865 8.51 -8.20 0.25
CA SER A 865 7.09 -7.92 0.08
C SER A 865 6.22 -9.15 0.38
N GLY A 866 6.83 -10.31 0.69
CA GLY A 866 6.13 -11.57 0.93
C GLY A 866 6.01 -12.43 -0.32
N GLU A 867 6.97 -12.32 -1.24
CA GLU A 867 6.96 -12.97 -2.54
C GLU A 867 7.08 -14.50 -2.41
N THR A 868 6.18 -15.25 -3.05
CA THR A 868 6.17 -16.73 -3.03
C THR A 868 6.55 -17.34 -4.38
N VAL A 869 6.54 -16.54 -5.44
CA VAL A 869 6.90 -16.91 -6.82
C VAL A 869 7.84 -15.86 -7.39
N THR A 870 8.81 -16.27 -8.20
CA THR A 870 9.77 -15.36 -8.83
C THR A 870 10.24 -15.85 -10.20
N ILE A 871 10.47 -14.91 -11.12
CA ILE A 871 11.09 -15.21 -12.41
C ILE A 871 12.60 -15.17 -12.21
N ALA A 872 13.27 -16.30 -12.39
CA ALA A 872 14.70 -16.40 -12.19
C ALA A 872 15.48 -15.82 -13.38
N VAL A 873 15.26 -16.41 -14.55
CA VAL A 873 16.00 -16.12 -15.78
C VAL A 873 15.03 -16.10 -16.95
N GLU A 874 15.26 -15.22 -17.92
CA GLU A 874 14.57 -15.22 -19.19
C GLU A 874 15.57 -15.46 -20.33
N LEU A 875 15.32 -16.48 -21.15
CA LEU A 875 16.03 -16.73 -22.40
C LEU A 875 15.19 -16.12 -23.53
N TYR A 876 15.71 -15.14 -24.27
CA TYR A 876 14.92 -14.42 -25.27
C TYR A 876 15.68 -14.19 -26.59
N ARG A 877 14.93 -14.08 -27.69
CA ARG A 877 15.47 -13.78 -29.01
C ARG A 877 15.89 -12.32 -29.09
N HIS A 878 17.05 -12.08 -29.68
CA HIS A 878 17.59 -10.75 -30.02
C HIS A 878 17.98 -10.76 -31.50
N THR A 879 18.12 -9.59 -32.13
CA THR A 879 18.33 -9.39 -33.58
C THR A 879 19.36 -10.30 -34.27
N THR A 880 20.31 -10.88 -33.54
CA THR A 880 21.37 -11.76 -34.06
C THR A 880 21.50 -13.11 -33.33
N GLY A 881 20.52 -13.53 -32.51
CA GLY A 881 20.60 -14.80 -31.77
C GLY A 881 19.78 -14.83 -30.48
N TRP A 882 20.26 -15.54 -29.46
CA TRP A 882 19.63 -15.63 -28.15
C TRP A 882 20.42 -14.87 -27.07
N LYS A 883 19.71 -14.38 -26.06
CA LYS A 883 20.29 -13.77 -24.85
C LYS A 883 19.64 -14.38 -23.61
N ALA A 884 20.44 -14.51 -22.55
CA ALA A 884 19.94 -14.79 -21.21
C ALA A 884 19.89 -13.49 -20.41
N ARG A 885 18.79 -13.24 -19.69
CA ARG A 885 18.60 -12.11 -18.77
C ARG A 885 18.34 -12.63 -17.36
N ALA A 886 19.08 -12.12 -16.39
CA ALA A 886 18.77 -12.32 -14.98
C ALA A 886 17.57 -11.43 -14.62
N VAL A 887 16.45 -12.00 -14.17
CA VAL A 887 15.21 -11.23 -13.97
C VAL A 887 15.01 -10.93 -12.48
N GLY A 888 14.95 -11.94 -11.63
CA GLY A 888 14.76 -11.80 -10.18
C GLY A 888 13.53 -11.00 -9.77
N GLN A 889 12.45 -11.07 -10.55
CA GLN A 889 11.19 -10.38 -10.29
C GLN A 889 10.30 -11.28 -9.45
N GLY A 890 9.98 -10.86 -8.23
CA GLY A 890 9.10 -11.59 -7.32
C GLY A 890 7.65 -11.14 -7.46
N TYR A 891 6.75 -12.04 -7.10
CA TYR A 891 5.30 -11.86 -7.08
C TYR A 891 4.81 -12.10 -5.65
N ASP A 892 4.35 -11.04 -4.99
CA ASP A 892 3.65 -11.08 -3.69
C ASP A 892 2.18 -11.49 -3.83
N THR A 893 1.65 -11.46 -5.06
CA THR A 893 0.36 -12.02 -5.48
C THR A 893 0.45 -13.48 -5.96
N GLY A 894 1.56 -14.17 -5.64
CA GLY A 894 1.77 -15.58 -5.96
C GLY A 894 1.70 -15.93 -7.46
N LEU A 895 1.36 -17.19 -7.73
CA LEU A 895 1.28 -17.73 -9.09
C LEU A 895 0.14 -17.08 -9.91
N ALA A 896 -0.92 -16.61 -9.24
CA ALA A 896 -2.05 -15.96 -9.89
C ALA A 896 -1.66 -14.64 -10.57
N GLY A 897 -0.83 -13.83 -9.92
CA GLY A 897 -0.31 -12.60 -10.54
C GLY A 897 0.59 -12.88 -11.74
N LEU A 898 1.46 -13.89 -11.63
CA LEU A 898 2.30 -14.31 -12.74
C LEU A 898 1.47 -14.87 -13.91
N ALA A 899 0.45 -15.68 -13.63
CA ALA A 899 -0.45 -16.23 -14.64
C ALA A 899 -1.22 -15.12 -15.37
N ALA A 900 -1.71 -14.11 -14.67
CA ALA A 900 -2.36 -12.95 -15.27
C ALA A 900 -1.40 -12.15 -16.17
N ASP A 901 -0.16 -11.94 -15.72
CA ASP A 901 0.88 -11.25 -16.48
C ASP A 901 1.26 -12.00 -17.76
N TYR A 902 1.24 -13.33 -17.76
CA TYR A 902 1.54 -14.15 -18.94
C TYR A 902 0.32 -14.66 -19.72
N GLY A 903 -0.90 -14.37 -19.25
CA GLY A 903 -2.14 -14.78 -19.92
C GLY A 903 -2.42 -16.27 -19.86
N ILE A 904 -1.91 -16.95 -18.83
CA ILE A 904 -2.17 -18.38 -18.56
C ILE A 904 -3.55 -18.48 -17.93
N ASN A 905 -4.42 -19.34 -18.47
CA ASN A 905 -5.74 -19.55 -17.91
C ASN A 905 -5.67 -20.63 -16.83
N VAL A 906 -5.75 -20.21 -15.57
CA VAL A 906 -5.68 -21.15 -14.42
C VAL A 906 -7.05 -21.79 -14.13
N GLU A 907 -8.06 -21.62 -14.99
CA GLU A 907 -9.42 -22.18 -14.85
C GLU A 907 -9.67 -23.52 -15.58
N ALA A 908 -8.63 -24.27 -15.94
CA ALA A 908 -8.80 -25.60 -16.54
C ALA A 908 -8.65 -26.74 -15.52
#